data_AF-A0A1R4HDJ6-F1
#
_entry.id   AF-A0A1R4HDJ6-F1
#
_cell.length_a   1.000
_cell.length_b   1.000
_cell.length_c   1.000
_cell.angle_alpha   90.00
_cell.angle_beta   90.00
_cell.angle_gamma   90.00
#
_symmetry.space_group_name_H-M   'P 1'
#
loop_
_entity.id
_entity.type
_entity.pdbx_description
1 polymer ?
#
loop_
_entity_poly.entity_id
_entity_poly.type
_entity_poly.pdbx_seq_one_letter_code
_entity_poly.pdbx_strand_id
1 'polypeptide(L)'
;MKSAIQLRRALNQKFPKQFEFDVGAENLVLLTVISTQFQEKSRIERLEQIEPLIKDAGLVPGIIKLYTPEEAVNDGIIIQQTSENILPVSWQDAIVMLSSGKTVPTKKLKHSIKRVVFYSYKGGVGRTTALIQTAFQLTRAGKRVALIDMDVEAPGLQTLLPPPDALLEEGLVDYLWERQTCFFDDNHPAKIHLSGTDQGRRTGIVYSITDPQSRRDLYIIPAGKIGQRYVQRLSALSTAHLFTSTTDPWYQFEQELWEQFEPDVMLIDARTGLNEWGGLSLLHLADEIFIALYPSKQNAEGICFIRDLLKELGSVQAKLILSPIPEGVIGDSLVKRIKPYLDLHEGEEPISIPYHPNVAGSYQFPVETALSYYAPLANNLLEISGVEETAAILAESNRLEFIESLSFPERNAERILHTEFDTIFQKTADFDQCLEDSVWVIRGRKGTGKSTLYTLFTQHRENAEKRSRGRLNNIKILSGHGNTNEFRPTSNIFEIIQKELVKNETDWLSLWRAYAIVQIYRNFPEFAEIIKKHKSLASRLEYNFNIRENKNWESKHTNKLLEFASDTKLSGLCYDVVTELNSFLKEKNVKIWILYDDLDQDINENASWQQEALGGLMRLAYDSNNQKLYQIRFKIFLREDIWSNLVFTNKSHFGDERTLLLKWDKKDFFRLAYRLTVGGSEKFKTFTNRILPLTDNQLDESDEETLRKALSPLWGLRQQKSKNAYVAQWVYSRLTDSSENTYPRSLTILLNEAKKLEIEQNPKTAPNDHLLRWTSLTEGLKQASVERCNAIKNEYPEFSEFFNEISTLSSLFKKEDLESLWNKTVKNSSQQSLDDFIKRLEQIGLLSRKKYNARYDYAIANLYIDGFGITRQQGQRK
;
A
#
# COMPACT_ATOMS: atom_id res chain seq x y z
N MET A 1 -28.22 19.23 25.19
CA MET A 1 -28.14 19.72 23.79
C MET A 1 -29.07 18.97 22.82
N LYS A 2 -29.11 17.62 22.78
CA LYS A 2 -30.12 16.86 21.99
C LYS A 2 -31.59 17.30 22.25
N SER A 3 -31.91 17.57 23.51
CA SER A 3 -33.19 18.13 23.94
C SER A 3 -33.51 19.49 23.29
N ALA A 4 -32.51 20.36 23.12
CA ALA A 4 -32.69 21.67 22.49
C ALA A 4 -33.00 21.53 20.99
N ILE A 5 -32.31 20.63 20.29
CA ILE A 5 -32.59 20.33 18.87
C ILE A 5 -34.01 19.75 18.70
N GLN A 6 -34.41 18.83 19.58
CA GLN A 6 -35.76 18.25 19.58
C GLN A 6 -36.83 19.32 19.79
N LEU A 7 -36.66 20.17 20.81
CA LEU A 7 -37.59 21.27 21.09
C LEU A 7 -37.63 22.27 19.92
N ARG A 8 -36.48 22.68 19.38
CA ARG A 8 -36.42 23.58 18.22
C ARG A 8 -37.12 22.99 17.01
N ARG A 9 -36.99 21.68 16.75
CA ARG A 9 -37.69 21.01 15.65
C ARG A 9 -39.20 21.05 15.85
N ALA A 10 -39.68 20.80 17.06
CA ALA A 10 -41.11 20.90 17.40
C ALA A 10 -41.63 22.34 17.31
N LEU A 11 -40.85 23.33 17.78
CA LEU A 11 -41.17 24.75 17.66
C LEU A 11 -41.18 25.20 16.19
N ASN A 12 -40.23 24.77 15.36
CA ASN A 12 -40.22 25.07 13.92
C ASN A 12 -41.42 24.48 13.18
N GLN A 13 -41.93 23.31 13.62
CA GLN A 13 -43.15 22.72 13.05
C GLN A 13 -44.41 23.52 13.44
N LYS A 14 -44.46 24.07 14.65
CA LYS A 14 -45.65 24.72 15.20
C LYS A 14 -45.68 26.24 14.97
N PHE A 15 -44.52 26.88 15.01
CA PHE A 15 -44.29 28.33 14.93
C PHE A 15 -43.14 28.64 13.95
N PRO A 16 -43.27 28.33 12.65
CA PRO A 16 -42.18 28.51 11.69
C PRO A 16 -41.74 29.98 11.62
N LYS A 17 -40.45 30.26 11.90
CA LYS A 17 -39.84 31.60 11.89
C LYS A 17 -40.53 32.62 12.83
N GLN A 18 -41.26 32.15 13.83
CA GLN A 18 -42.07 32.95 14.76
C GLN A 18 -41.56 32.91 16.20
N PHE A 19 -40.36 32.38 16.45
CA PHE A 19 -39.81 32.29 17.80
C PHE A 19 -38.31 32.58 17.86
N GLU A 20 -37.89 33.00 19.04
CA GLU A 20 -36.49 33.05 19.49
C GLU A 20 -36.35 32.10 20.68
N PHE A 21 -35.37 31.21 20.63
CA PHE A 21 -35.23 30.12 21.58
C PHE A 21 -33.76 29.96 21.97
N ASP A 22 -33.54 29.84 23.28
CA ASP A 22 -32.26 29.51 23.88
C ASP A 22 -32.47 28.61 25.12
N VAL A 23 -31.43 27.89 25.52
CA VAL A 23 -31.40 27.07 26.73
C VAL A 23 -30.28 27.57 27.63
N GLY A 24 -30.67 28.19 28.74
CA GLY A 24 -29.75 28.71 29.75
C GLY A 24 -29.19 27.61 30.67
N ALA A 25 -28.51 28.04 31.73
CA ALA A 25 -28.02 27.14 32.78
C ALA A 25 -29.15 26.26 33.36
N GLU A 26 -28.80 25.06 33.81
CA GLU A 26 -29.75 24.10 34.42
C GLU A 26 -30.91 23.65 33.50
N ASN A 27 -30.72 23.71 32.17
CA ASN A 27 -31.73 23.34 31.17
C ASN A 27 -32.99 24.22 31.19
N LEU A 28 -32.87 25.47 31.65
CA LEU A 28 -33.96 26.45 31.65
C LEU A 28 -34.22 26.98 30.23
N VAL A 29 -35.45 26.83 29.75
CA VAL A 29 -35.88 27.32 28.44
C VAL A 29 -36.13 28.83 28.49
N LEU A 30 -35.43 29.57 27.64
CA LEU A 30 -35.68 30.97 27.32
C LEU A 30 -36.35 31.00 25.95
N LEU A 31 -37.65 31.32 25.90
CA LEU A 31 -38.43 31.24 24.67
C LEU A 31 -39.30 32.47 24.51
N THR A 32 -39.12 33.18 23.40
CA THR A 32 -40.03 34.22 22.94
C THR A 32 -40.77 33.71 21.71
N VAL A 33 -42.10 33.71 21.70
CA VAL A 33 -42.91 33.36 20.52
C VAL A 33 -43.83 34.52 20.19
N ILE A 34 -43.81 34.96 18.93
CA ILE A 34 -44.74 35.94 18.38
C ILE A 34 -45.63 35.21 17.36
N SER A 35 -46.90 34.99 17.71
CA SER A 35 -47.81 34.24 16.84
C SER A 35 -49.24 34.77 16.87
N THR A 36 -49.90 34.80 15.71
CA THR A 36 -51.34 35.09 15.60
C THR A 36 -52.19 34.02 16.29
N GLN A 37 -51.65 32.81 16.50
CA GLN A 37 -52.33 31.72 17.22
C GLN A 37 -52.64 32.03 18.69
N PHE A 38 -52.12 33.14 19.22
CA PHE A 38 -52.32 33.61 20.58
C PHE A 38 -53.43 34.67 20.72
N GLN A 39 -54.04 35.12 19.62
CA GLN A 39 -55.20 36.02 19.66
C GLN A 39 -56.35 35.38 20.47
N GLU A 40 -57.02 36.20 21.27
CA GLU A 40 -58.16 35.82 22.12
C GLU A 40 -57.87 34.73 23.17
N LYS A 41 -56.61 34.34 23.36
CA LYS A 41 -56.19 33.34 24.35
C LYS A 41 -55.56 33.98 25.58
N SER A 42 -55.92 33.47 26.75
CA SER A 42 -55.28 33.76 28.02
C SER A 42 -53.83 33.25 28.06
N ARG A 43 -53.01 33.80 28.97
CA ARG A 43 -51.62 33.35 29.15
C ARG A 43 -51.51 31.86 29.44
N ILE A 44 -52.47 31.28 30.15
CA ILE A 44 -52.50 29.85 30.49
C ILE A 44 -52.70 29.01 29.21
N GLU A 45 -53.69 29.35 28.39
CA GLU A 45 -53.97 28.66 27.12
C GLU A 45 -52.84 28.81 26.09
N ARG A 46 -52.09 29.92 26.15
CA ARG A 46 -50.86 30.10 25.34
C ARG A 46 -49.74 29.17 25.83
N LEU A 47 -49.56 29.05 27.16
CA LEU A 47 -48.55 28.18 27.76
C LEU A 47 -48.84 26.70 27.54
N GLU A 48 -50.09 26.26 27.61
CA GLU A 48 -50.51 24.86 27.35
C GLU A 48 -50.10 24.36 25.95
N GLN A 49 -49.92 25.27 24.99
CA GLN A 49 -49.47 24.92 23.65
C GLN A 49 -47.96 24.64 23.55
N ILE A 50 -47.17 25.04 24.55
CA ILE A 50 -45.70 25.03 24.52
C ILE A 50 -45.13 24.14 25.62
N GLU A 51 -45.73 24.15 26.81
CA GLU A 51 -45.26 23.38 27.97
C GLU A 51 -45.11 21.88 27.69
N PRO A 52 -46.03 21.20 26.96
CA PRO A 52 -45.84 19.80 26.57
C PRO A 52 -44.60 19.60 25.71
N LEU A 53 -44.32 20.51 24.75
CA LEU A 53 -43.15 20.42 23.88
C LEU A 53 -41.85 20.52 24.68
N ILE A 54 -41.82 21.38 25.70
CA ILE A 54 -40.67 21.55 26.60
C ILE A 54 -40.47 20.29 27.45
N LYS A 55 -41.55 19.73 28.02
CA LYS A 55 -41.51 18.50 28.83
C LYS A 55 -41.10 17.28 28.00
N ASP A 56 -41.62 17.14 26.78
CA ASP A 56 -41.30 16.04 25.87
C ASP A 56 -39.83 16.05 25.43
N ALA A 57 -39.21 17.24 25.39
CA ALA A 57 -37.78 17.40 25.17
C ALA A 57 -36.92 17.15 26.43
N GLY A 58 -37.53 17.02 27.61
CA GLY A 58 -36.85 16.85 28.90
C GLY A 58 -36.18 18.13 29.41
N LEU A 59 -36.71 19.31 29.06
CA LEU A 59 -36.20 20.62 29.49
C LEU A 59 -37.10 21.24 30.58
N VAL A 60 -36.58 22.24 31.28
CA VAL A 60 -37.30 22.93 32.36
C VAL A 60 -37.86 24.26 31.84
N PRO A 61 -39.14 24.58 32.06
CA PRO A 61 -39.69 25.89 31.72
C PRO A 61 -38.94 27.00 32.49
N GLY A 62 -38.37 27.97 31.76
CA GLY A 62 -37.73 29.15 32.31
C GLY A 62 -38.51 30.42 31.98
N ILE A 63 -37.87 31.36 31.28
CA ILE A 63 -38.52 32.61 30.85
C ILE A 63 -39.22 32.35 29.52
N ILE A 64 -40.56 32.26 29.58
CA ILE A 64 -41.40 32.08 28.40
C ILE A 64 -42.23 33.35 28.17
N LYS A 65 -42.00 34.02 27.04
CA LYS A 65 -42.69 35.24 26.61
C LYS A 65 -43.52 34.96 25.36
N LEU A 66 -44.83 35.17 25.43
CA LEU A 66 -45.78 34.78 24.39
C LEU A 66 -46.63 35.98 23.97
N TYR A 67 -46.39 36.48 22.75
CA TYR A 67 -47.01 37.71 22.26
C TYR A 67 -47.83 37.46 21.00
N THR A 68 -48.94 38.19 20.87
CA THR A 68 -49.53 38.43 19.54
C THR A 68 -48.65 39.42 18.76
N PRO A 69 -48.77 39.49 17.42
CA PRO A 69 -48.03 40.49 16.65
C PRO A 69 -48.29 41.93 17.09
N GLU A 70 -49.52 42.26 17.51
CA GLU A 70 -49.87 43.59 18.02
C GLU A 70 -49.23 43.88 19.38
N GLU A 71 -49.25 42.91 20.30
CA GLU A 71 -48.58 43.03 21.60
C GLU A 71 -47.06 43.22 21.44
N ALA A 72 -46.44 42.47 20.54
CA ALA A 72 -45.00 42.57 20.28
C ALA A 72 -44.59 43.94 19.72
N VAL A 73 -45.41 44.53 18.83
CA VAL A 73 -45.17 45.88 18.29
C VAL A 73 -45.30 46.95 19.38
N ASN A 74 -46.32 46.85 20.24
CA ASN A 74 -46.52 47.79 21.34
C ASN A 74 -45.38 47.75 22.37
N ASP A 75 -44.83 46.56 22.63
CA ASP A 75 -43.73 46.37 23.58
C ASP A 75 -42.33 46.52 22.94
N GLY A 76 -42.25 46.83 21.65
CA GLY A 76 -40.98 46.98 20.92
C GLY A 76 -40.17 45.68 20.78
N ILE A 77 -40.83 44.53 20.80
CA ILE A 77 -40.20 43.20 20.76
C ILE A 77 -40.07 42.75 19.31
N ILE A 78 -38.82 42.53 18.90
CA ILE A 78 -38.48 42.07 17.55
C ILE A 78 -37.74 40.74 17.67
N ILE A 79 -38.22 39.70 16.98
CA ILE A 79 -37.46 38.47 16.81
C ILE A 79 -36.40 38.73 15.74
N GLN A 80 -35.13 38.76 16.13
CA GLN A 80 -34.03 38.82 15.17
C GLN A 80 -33.99 37.52 14.37
N GLN A 81 -34.33 37.61 13.08
CA GLN A 81 -34.06 36.52 12.15
C GLN A 81 -32.55 36.47 11.91
N THR A 82 -31.84 35.75 12.78
CA THR A 82 -30.46 35.34 12.49
C THR A 82 -30.51 34.47 11.24
N SER A 83 -29.95 34.96 10.15
CA SER A 83 -29.83 34.23 8.88
C SER A 83 -29.38 32.79 9.16
N GLU A 84 -30.22 31.83 8.79
CA GLU A 84 -30.09 30.41 9.17
C GLU A 84 -28.82 29.72 8.62
N ASN A 85 -27.95 30.45 7.92
CA ASN A 85 -26.87 29.91 7.10
C ASN A 85 -25.45 30.38 7.46
N ILE A 86 -25.25 31.09 8.58
CA ILE A 86 -23.92 31.59 8.95
C ILE A 86 -23.24 30.62 9.92
N LEU A 87 -22.03 30.18 9.56
CA LEU A 87 -21.13 29.39 10.39
C LEU A 87 -20.68 30.22 11.61
N PRO A 88 -20.56 29.62 12.81
CA PRO A 88 -20.08 30.36 13.98
C PRO A 88 -18.64 30.81 13.77
N VAL A 89 -18.35 32.07 14.09
CA VAL A 89 -17.01 32.68 13.96
C VAL A 89 -16.20 32.60 15.26
N SER A 90 -16.88 32.40 16.40
CA SER A 90 -16.26 32.21 17.71
C SER A 90 -16.80 30.98 18.45
N TRP A 91 -16.11 30.57 19.51
CA TRP A 91 -16.58 29.52 20.42
C TRP A 91 -17.88 29.90 21.12
N GLN A 92 -18.04 31.18 21.47
CA GLN A 92 -19.26 31.67 22.11
C GLN A 92 -20.44 31.55 21.15
N ASP A 93 -20.26 31.93 19.88
CA ASP A 93 -21.31 31.81 18.87
C ASP A 93 -21.68 30.34 18.64
N ALA A 94 -20.69 29.44 18.62
CA ALA A 94 -20.93 28.01 18.50
C ALA A 94 -21.76 27.45 19.66
N ILE A 95 -21.46 27.87 20.90
CA ILE A 95 -22.22 27.44 22.08
C ILE A 95 -23.65 27.98 22.03
N VAL A 96 -23.82 29.27 21.73
CA VAL A 96 -25.15 29.91 21.59
C VAL A 96 -25.96 29.27 20.45
N MET A 97 -25.30 28.90 19.36
CA MET A 97 -25.93 28.19 18.26
C MET A 97 -26.44 26.80 18.70
N LEU A 98 -25.66 26.05 19.46
CA LEU A 98 -26.08 24.74 19.98
C LEU A 98 -27.16 24.83 21.06
N SER A 99 -27.06 25.80 21.98
CA SER A 99 -28.06 26.01 23.04
C SER A 99 -29.41 26.40 22.46
N SER A 100 -29.41 27.16 21.36
CA SER A 100 -30.62 27.46 20.56
C SER A 100 -31.07 26.32 19.65
N GLY A 101 -30.42 25.14 19.69
CA GLY A 101 -30.76 23.94 18.91
C GLY A 101 -30.50 24.04 17.40
N LYS A 102 -29.66 24.99 16.96
CA LYS A 102 -29.24 25.15 15.57
C LYS A 102 -28.07 24.22 15.25
N THR A 103 -27.94 23.84 13.98
CA THR A 103 -26.83 23.05 13.44
C THR A 103 -26.21 23.78 12.26
N VAL A 104 -24.96 23.45 11.93
CA VAL A 104 -24.26 24.05 10.80
C VAL A 104 -24.80 23.51 9.47
N PRO A 105 -25.06 24.36 8.46
CA PRO A 105 -25.38 23.91 7.11
C PRO A 105 -24.16 23.29 6.43
N THR A 106 -24.37 22.27 5.59
CA THR A 106 -23.31 21.68 4.76
C THR A 106 -22.84 22.68 3.70
N LYS A 107 -21.59 23.15 3.82
CA LYS A 107 -20.97 24.07 2.85
C LYS A 107 -20.62 23.32 1.57
N LYS A 108 -21.10 23.79 0.41
CA LYS A 108 -20.50 23.46 -0.90
C LYS A 108 -19.49 24.56 -1.23
N LEU A 109 -18.23 24.21 -1.40
CA LEU A 109 -17.17 25.13 -1.82
C LEU A 109 -17.35 25.56 -3.27
N LYS A 110 -16.89 26.78 -3.61
CA LYS A 110 -16.87 27.30 -4.98
C LYS A 110 -15.62 26.88 -5.77
N HIS A 111 -14.51 26.59 -5.09
CA HIS A 111 -13.23 26.14 -5.67
C HIS A 111 -12.76 24.84 -5.01
N SER A 112 -11.79 24.16 -5.62
CA SER A 112 -11.34 22.81 -5.25
C SER A 112 -10.24 22.75 -4.18
N ILE A 113 -9.84 23.88 -3.59
CA ILE A 113 -8.79 23.90 -2.56
C ILE A 113 -9.30 23.16 -1.32
N LYS A 114 -8.58 22.13 -0.89
CA LYS A 114 -8.89 21.42 0.36
C LYS A 114 -8.25 22.12 1.56
N ARG A 115 -9.06 22.52 2.55
CA ARG A 115 -8.62 23.30 3.71
C ARG A 115 -8.38 22.38 4.92
N VAL A 116 -7.12 22.22 5.30
CA VAL A 116 -6.73 21.29 6.38
C VAL A 116 -6.15 22.08 7.54
N VAL A 117 -6.83 22.03 8.68
CA VAL A 117 -6.46 22.81 9.88
C VAL A 117 -5.73 21.93 10.88
N PHE A 118 -4.54 22.37 11.30
CA PHE A 118 -3.79 21.80 12.40
C PHE A 118 -4.03 22.66 13.65
N TYR A 119 -4.53 22.04 14.72
CA TYR A 119 -4.91 22.72 15.96
C TYR A 119 -4.37 21.99 17.18
N SER A 120 -4.23 22.70 18.31
CA SER A 120 -4.02 22.07 19.62
C SER A 120 -4.63 22.90 20.74
N TYR A 121 -5.10 22.23 21.81
CA TYR A 121 -5.61 22.93 22.98
C TYR A 121 -4.49 23.63 23.78
N LYS A 122 -3.34 22.97 23.92
CA LYS A 122 -2.12 23.55 24.50
C LYS A 122 -1.01 23.76 23.48
N GLY A 123 -0.17 24.75 23.76
CA GLY A 123 1.09 24.98 23.04
C GLY A 123 2.14 23.90 23.34
N GLY A 124 3.15 23.80 22.47
CA GLY A 124 4.31 22.92 22.67
C GLY A 124 4.11 21.44 22.34
N VAL A 125 3.02 21.07 21.67
CA VAL A 125 2.69 19.67 21.30
C VAL A 125 3.16 19.26 19.89
N GLY A 126 3.93 20.12 19.21
CA GLY A 126 4.46 19.83 17.86
C GLY A 126 3.47 20.06 16.71
N ARG A 127 2.42 20.88 16.91
CA ARG A 127 1.40 21.23 15.90
C ARG A 127 2.00 21.77 14.59
N THR A 128 2.74 22.88 14.67
CA THR A 128 3.39 23.52 13.51
C THR A 128 4.41 22.60 12.84
N THR A 129 5.16 21.83 13.64
CA THR A 129 6.10 20.83 13.12
C THR A 129 5.41 19.73 12.34
N ALA A 130 4.27 19.22 12.83
CA ALA A 130 3.48 18.22 12.13
C ALA A 130 2.92 18.76 10.82
N LEU A 131 2.47 20.02 10.81
CA LEU A 131 2.01 20.71 9.62
C LEU A 131 3.14 20.82 8.56
N ILE A 132 4.33 21.29 8.95
CA ILE A 132 5.47 21.45 8.04
C ILE A 132 5.94 20.10 7.49
N GLN A 133 6.10 19.08 8.33
CA GLN A 133 6.54 17.76 7.88
C GLN A 133 5.50 17.10 6.95
N THR A 134 4.21 17.32 7.19
CA THR A 134 3.14 16.86 6.30
C THR A 134 3.19 17.59 4.96
N ALA A 135 3.44 18.90 4.97
CA ALA A 135 3.55 19.71 3.76
C ALA A 135 4.63 19.23 2.79
N PHE A 136 5.83 18.95 3.29
CA PHE A 136 6.92 18.45 2.47
C PHE A 136 6.58 17.08 1.86
N GLN A 137 5.87 16.21 2.58
CA GLN A 137 5.43 14.92 2.04
C GLN A 137 4.37 15.08 0.95
N LEU A 138 3.39 15.97 1.12
CA LEU A 138 2.40 16.26 0.09
C LEU A 138 3.03 16.87 -1.16
N THR A 139 4.01 17.75 -0.97
CA THR A 139 4.80 18.38 -2.05
C THR A 139 5.59 17.31 -2.83
N ARG A 140 6.26 16.39 -2.11
CA ARG A 140 6.97 15.25 -2.71
C ARG A 140 6.05 14.27 -3.42
N ALA A 141 4.81 14.10 -2.92
CA ALA A 141 3.75 13.35 -3.59
C ALA A 141 3.12 14.09 -4.78
N GLY A 142 3.60 15.30 -5.07
CA GLY A 142 3.28 16.06 -6.26
C GLY A 142 2.08 17.00 -6.14
N LYS A 143 1.55 17.21 -4.93
CA LYS A 143 0.49 18.21 -4.68
C LYS A 143 1.09 19.61 -4.59
N ARG A 144 0.32 20.62 -5.01
CA ARG A 144 0.61 22.04 -4.80
C ARG A 144 0.09 22.44 -3.43
N VAL A 145 0.99 22.83 -2.53
CA VAL A 145 0.68 23.01 -1.11
C VAL A 145 0.92 24.46 -0.72
N ALA A 146 -0.08 25.09 -0.08
CA ALA A 146 0.02 26.39 0.55
C ALA A 146 -0.02 26.26 2.09
N LEU A 147 0.97 26.81 2.79
CA LEU A 147 1.00 26.83 4.26
C LEU A 147 0.63 28.22 4.74
N ILE A 148 -0.31 28.29 5.68
CA ILE A 148 -0.80 29.53 6.23
C ILE A 148 -0.58 29.55 7.73
N ASP A 149 0.08 30.60 8.21
CA ASP A 149 0.22 30.87 9.64
C ASP A 149 -0.99 31.67 10.16
N MET A 150 -1.95 30.96 10.76
CA MET A 150 -3.11 31.54 11.45
C MET A 150 -2.90 31.61 12.97
N ASP A 151 -1.68 31.34 13.47
CA ASP A 151 -1.28 31.61 14.85
C ASP A 151 -0.87 33.08 14.99
N VAL A 152 -1.78 33.99 14.63
CA VAL A 152 -1.51 35.44 14.51
C VAL A 152 -1.09 36.11 15.84
N GLU A 153 -1.35 35.48 16.97
CA GLU A 153 -0.89 35.99 18.28
C GLU A 153 0.54 35.55 18.61
N ALA A 154 1.04 34.45 18.05
CA ALA A 154 2.41 33.98 18.21
C ALA A 154 2.91 33.23 16.96
N PRO A 155 3.08 33.94 15.82
CA PRO A 155 3.39 33.32 14.55
C PRO A 155 4.80 32.72 14.57
N GLY A 156 4.93 31.52 14.00
CA GLY A 156 6.16 30.73 14.07
C GLY A 156 6.66 30.25 12.70
N LEU A 157 5.79 30.26 11.68
CA LEU A 157 6.08 29.61 10.42
C LEU A 157 7.24 30.27 9.66
N GLN A 158 7.28 31.61 9.63
CA GLN A 158 8.36 32.37 9.00
C GLN A 158 9.74 32.11 9.64
N THR A 159 9.76 31.78 10.94
CA THR A 159 11.02 31.47 11.65
C THR A 159 11.52 30.07 11.32
N LEU A 160 10.61 29.10 11.19
CA LEU A 160 10.95 27.71 10.86
C LEU A 160 11.25 27.52 9.36
N LEU A 161 10.63 28.35 8.52
CA LEU A 161 10.73 28.31 7.06
C LEU A 161 11.06 29.72 6.54
N PRO A 162 12.29 30.22 6.71
CA PRO A 162 12.64 31.58 6.33
C PRO A 162 12.58 31.80 4.81
N PRO A 163 12.17 32.99 4.33
CA PRO A 163 12.15 33.31 2.92
C PRO A 163 13.57 33.38 2.33
N PRO A 164 13.80 32.89 1.09
CA PRO A 164 15.13 32.79 0.50
C PRO A 164 15.75 34.15 0.13
N ASP A 165 14.95 35.10 -0.37
CA ASP A 165 15.48 36.29 -1.06
C ASP A 165 15.47 37.59 -0.22
N ALA A 166 14.61 37.69 0.80
CA ALA A 166 14.52 38.83 1.73
C ALA A 166 13.52 38.58 2.86
N LEU A 167 13.68 39.31 3.97
CA LEU A 167 12.68 39.40 5.04
C LEU A 167 11.38 40.05 4.52
N LEU A 168 10.25 39.43 4.80
CA LEU A 168 8.92 40.00 4.57
C LEU A 168 8.59 41.02 5.65
N GLU A 169 8.21 42.22 5.24
CA GLU A 169 7.68 43.26 6.14
C GLU A 169 6.17 43.14 6.34
N GLU A 170 5.46 42.54 5.38
CA GLU A 170 3.99 42.39 5.37
C GLU A 170 3.61 40.91 5.25
N GLY A 171 2.48 40.52 5.84
CA GLY A 171 1.95 39.16 5.76
C GLY A 171 0.42 39.11 5.71
N LEU A 172 -0.15 37.96 6.06
CA LEU A 172 -1.59 37.72 6.03
C LEU A 172 -2.40 38.73 6.86
N VAL A 173 -1.94 39.08 8.06
CA VAL A 173 -2.61 40.07 8.93
C VAL A 173 -2.66 41.42 8.24
N ASP A 174 -1.58 41.82 7.58
CA ASP A 174 -1.51 43.08 6.86
C ASP A 174 -2.48 43.12 5.67
N TYR A 175 -2.55 42.02 4.91
CA TYR A 175 -3.50 41.84 3.81
C TYR A 175 -4.94 41.91 4.28
N LEU A 176 -5.30 41.10 5.28
CA LEU A 176 -6.66 41.06 5.81
C LEU A 176 -7.06 42.41 6.40
N TRP A 177 -6.14 43.08 7.08
CA TRP A 177 -6.37 44.42 7.63
C TRP A 177 -6.65 45.44 6.53
N GLU A 178 -5.85 45.43 5.45
CA GLU A 178 -6.05 46.35 4.33
C GLU A 178 -7.42 46.13 3.71
N ARG A 179 -7.81 44.87 3.46
CA ARG A 179 -9.11 44.52 2.86
C ARG A 179 -10.30 44.83 3.77
N GLN A 180 -10.14 44.73 5.10
CA GLN A 180 -11.23 44.98 6.05
C GLN A 180 -11.43 46.45 6.38
N THR A 181 -10.35 47.25 6.39
CA THR A 181 -10.36 48.61 6.97
C THR A 181 -10.17 49.74 5.96
N CYS A 182 -9.53 49.48 4.82
CA CYS A 182 -9.31 50.48 3.79
C CYS A 182 -10.44 50.52 2.77
N PHE A 183 -10.70 51.70 2.22
CA PHE A 183 -11.57 51.88 1.07
C PHE A 183 -10.73 51.87 -0.20
N PHE A 184 -11.18 51.14 -1.22
CA PHE A 184 -10.51 51.07 -2.52
C PHE A 184 -11.39 51.69 -3.61
N ASP A 185 -10.76 52.45 -4.49
CA ASP A 185 -11.35 53.02 -5.70
C ASP A 185 -10.30 53.05 -6.82
N ASP A 186 -10.67 53.52 -8.02
CA ASP A 186 -9.78 53.60 -9.18
C ASP A 186 -8.50 54.42 -8.92
N ASN A 187 -8.54 55.35 -7.96
CA ASN A 187 -7.40 56.21 -7.60
C ASN A 187 -6.60 55.65 -6.41
N HIS A 188 -7.17 54.74 -5.62
CA HIS A 188 -6.60 54.14 -4.42
C HIS A 188 -6.71 52.61 -4.48
N PRO A 189 -5.92 51.94 -5.35
CA PRO A 189 -5.91 50.49 -5.40
C PRO A 189 -5.29 49.90 -4.13
N ALA A 190 -5.62 48.64 -3.87
CA ALA A 190 -4.94 47.81 -2.89
C ALA A 190 -3.42 47.82 -3.11
N LYS A 191 -2.65 47.93 -2.03
CA LYS A 191 -1.18 47.95 -2.09
C LYS A 191 -0.57 46.61 -1.73
N ILE A 192 -1.26 45.82 -0.93
CA ILE A 192 -0.80 44.50 -0.49
C ILE A 192 -1.38 43.46 -1.44
N HIS A 193 -0.47 42.71 -2.06
CA HIS A 193 -0.79 41.66 -3.03
C HIS A 193 -0.20 40.32 -2.60
N LEU A 194 -0.74 39.23 -3.12
CA LEU A 194 -0.20 37.88 -2.86
C LEU A 194 1.15 37.67 -3.55
N SER A 195 1.23 38.03 -4.82
CA SER A 195 2.47 38.01 -5.62
C SER A 195 2.84 39.43 -6.06
N GLY A 196 4.13 39.66 -6.34
CA GLY A 196 4.61 40.95 -6.80
C GLY A 196 6.12 41.10 -6.67
N THR A 197 6.72 41.82 -7.61
CA THR A 197 8.12 42.22 -7.58
C THR A 197 8.26 43.67 -7.98
N ASP A 198 9.03 44.45 -7.22
CA ASP A 198 9.38 45.83 -7.54
C ASP A 198 10.91 45.99 -7.48
N GLN A 199 11.51 46.50 -8.55
CA GLN A 199 12.96 46.64 -8.71
C GLN A 199 13.76 45.37 -8.34
N GLY A 200 13.22 44.20 -8.66
CA GLY A 200 13.83 42.90 -8.35
C GLY A 200 13.68 42.43 -6.90
N ARG A 201 12.99 43.18 -6.03
CA ARG A 201 12.62 42.77 -4.67
C ARG A 201 11.19 42.28 -4.64
N ARG A 202 10.92 41.19 -3.91
CA ARG A 202 9.56 40.69 -3.70
C ARG A 202 8.76 41.69 -2.87
N THR A 203 7.55 42.00 -3.33
CA THR A 203 6.56 42.82 -2.63
C THR A 203 5.31 42.02 -2.23
N GLY A 204 5.09 40.86 -2.84
CA GLY A 204 3.99 39.96 -2.45
C GLY A 204 4.21 39.27 -1.10
N ILE A 205 3.11 38.96 -0.41
CA ILE A 205 3.14 38.27 0.90
C ILE A 205 3.42 36.77 0.80
N VAL A 206 3.27 36.16 -0.38
CA VAL A 206 3.50 34.73 -0.62
C VAL A 206 4.95 34.51 -1.09
N TYR A 207 5.61 33.51 -0.54
CA TYR A 207 6.92 33.07 -1.00
C TYR A 207 7.00 31.55 -1.14
N SER A 208 7.93 31.06 -1.96
CA SER A 208 8.19 29.64 -2.09
C SER A 208 9.47 29.21 -1.39
N ILE A 209 9.47 27.98 -0.91
CA ILE A 209 10.67 27.21 -0.56
C ILE A 209 10.69 25.97 -1.42
N THR A 210 11.80 25.76 -2.14
CA THR A 210 11.96 24.57 -2.98
C THR A 210 12.39 23.37 -2.13
N ASP A 211 11.63 22.27 -2.20
CA ASP A 211 12.01 21.01 -1.55
C ASP A 211 13.25 20.41 -2.26
N PRO A 212 14.31 20.05 -1.51
CA PRO A 212 15.57 19.63 -2.10
C PRO A 212 15.48 18.30 -2.87
N GLN A 213 14.53 17.42 -2.54
CA GLN A 213 14.38 16.11 -3.19
C GLN A 213 13.52 16.19 -4.45
N SER A 214 12.31 16.74 -4.35
CA SER A 214 11.35 16.82 -5.46
C SER A 214 11.60 17.99 -6.39
N ARG A 215 12.39 19.00 -5.97
CA ARG A 215 12.59 20.28 -6.65
C ARG A 215 11.29 21.04 -6.95
N ARG A 216 10.26 20.77 -6.15
CA ARG A 216 8.97 21.46 -6.23
C ARG A 216 8.88 22.51 -5.14
N ASP A 217 8.11 23.54 -5.43
CA ASP A 217 7.92 24.68 -4.54
C ASP A 217 6.79 24.43 -3.55
N LEU A 218 7.08 24.78 -2.31
CA LEU A 218 6.13 24.89 -1.22
C LEU A 218 5.78 26.35 -1.00
N TYR A 219 4.51 26.74 -1.12
CA TYR A 219 4.09 28.12 -0.92
C TYR A 219 3.82 28.41 0.56
N ILE A 220 4.39 29.51 1.07
CA ILE A 220 4.26 29.93 2.46
C ILE A 220 3.63 31.32 2.52
N ILE A 221 2.64 31.44 3.38
CA ILE A 221 1.92 32.67 3.70
C ILE A 221 2.09 32.92 5.21
N PRO A 222 3.04 33.79 5.60
CA PRO A 222 3.29 34.09 7.00
C PRO A 222 2.23 35.04 7.55
N ALA A 223 2.05 35.06 8.87
CA ALA A 223 1.11 35.99 9.49
C ALA A 223 1.53 37.46 9.26
N GLY A 224 2.83 37.74 9.30
CA GLY A 224 3.43 39.07 9.12
C GLY A 224 4.58 39.31 10.10
N LYS A 225 5.32 40.41 9.90
CA LYS A 225 6.46 40.75 10.75
C LYS A 225 5.99 41.33 12.08
N ILE A 226 6.32 40.64 13.17
CA ILE A 226 5.97 41.10 14.53
C ILE A 226 6.62 42.47 14.80
N GLY A 227 5.80 43.43 15.20
CA GLY A 227 6.22 44.79 15.54
C GLY A 227 5.03 45.67 15.90
N GLN A 228 5.28 46.95 16.15
CA GLN A 228 4.22 47.90 16.54
C GLN A 228 3.08 47.95 15.52
N ARG A 229 3.41 48.03 14.22
CA ARG A 229 2.44 48.05 13.12
C ARG A 229 1.58 46.78 13.09
N TYR A 230 2.19 45.61 13.28
CA TYR A 230 1.49 44.33 13.29
C TYR A 230 0.47 44.25 14.43
N VAL A 231 0.86 44.61 15.65
CA VAL A 231 -0.04 44.60 16.82
C VAL A 231 -1.22 45.56 16.63
N GLN A 232 -0.95 46.77 16.11
CA GLN A 232 -2.01 47.74 15.81
C GLN A 232 -3.00 47.21 14.78
N ARG A 233 -2.52 46.62 13.69
CA ARG A 233 -3.36 46.04 12.63
C ARG A 233 -4.16 44.85 13.11
N LEU A 234 -3.52 43.93 13.85
CA LEU A 234 -4.20 42.78 14.45
C LEU A 234 -5.31 43.22 15.40
N SER A 235 -5.08 44.26 16.22
CA SER A 235 -6.11 44.77 17.15
C SER A 235 -7.31 45.43 16.46
N ALA A 236 -7.14 45.88 15.21
CA ALA A 236 -8.21 46.48 14.41
C ALA A 236 -9.01 45.44 13.60
N LEU A 237 -8.50 44.22 13.46
CA LEU A 237 -9.19 43.13 12.79
C LEU A 237 -10.32 42.59 13.67
N SER A 238 -11.44 42.25 13.03
CA SER A 238 -12.57 41.61 13.69
C SER A 238 -12.85 40.30 12.98
N THR A 239 -12.68 39.18 13.69
CA THR A 239 -12.94 37.83 13.15
C THR A 239 -14.37 37.70 12.60
N ALA A 240 -15.33 38.40 13.21
CA ALA A 240 -16.71 38.44 12.74
C ALA A 240 -16.86 39.08 11.34
N HIS A 241 -16.09 40.12 11.03
CA HIS A 241 -16.20 40.86 9.76
C HIS A 241 -15.37 40.25 8.62
N LEU A 242 -14.60 39.19 8.89
CA LEU A 242 -13.85 38.47 7.86
C LEU A 242 -14.74 37.53 7.02
N PHE A 243 -15.99 37.26 7.45
CA PHE A 243 -16.86 36.21 6.88
C PHE A 243 -18.38 36.57 6.80
N THR A 244 -18.75 37.85 6.88
CA THR A 244 -20.13 38.38 6.73
C THR A 244 -20.75 38.36 5.33
N SER A 245 -19.97 38.43 4.25
CA SER A 245 -20.40 38.65 2.86
C SER A 245 -19.52 37.94 1.83
N THR A 246 -19.98 37.77 0.58
CA THR A 246 -19.14 37.17 -0.48
C THR A 246 -17.99 38.08 -0.93
N THR A 247 -17.94 39.33 -0.46
CA THR A 247 -16.89 40.30 -0.73
C THR A 247 -15.89 40.42 0.43
N ASP A 248 -15.92 39.51 1.40
CA ASP A 248 -15.08 39.65 2.58
C ASP A 248 -13.58 39.41 2.32
N PRO A 249 -12.72 39.96 3.20
CA PRO A 249 -11.26 39.81 3.10
C PRO A 249 -10.75 38.38 2.90
N TRP A 250 -11.31 37.38 3.61
CA TRP A 250 -10.82 36.01 3.48
C TRP A 250 -11.22 35.37 2.15
N TYR A 251 -12.45 35.57 1.69
CA TYR A 251 -12.89 35.03 0.40
C TYR A 251 -12.09 35.63 -0.76
N GLN A 252 -11.76 36.92 -0.69
CA GLN A 252 -10.86 37.56 -1.64
C GLN A 252 -9.46 36.95 -1.60
N PHE A 253 -8.89 36.79 -0.40
CA PHE A 253 -7.60 36.12 -0.20
C PHE A 253 -7.57 34.73 -0.85
N GLU A 254 -8.58 33.90 -0.56
CA GLU A 254 -8.65 32.52 -1.02
C GLU A 254 -8.86 32.44 -2.54
N GLN A 255 -9.64 33.34 -3.12
CA GLN A 255 -9.83 33.45 -4.56
C GLN A 255 -8.54 33.89 -5.26
N GLU A 256 -7.88 34.96 -4.79
CA GLU A 256 -6.61 35.42 -5.35
C GLU A 256 -5.52 34.33 -5.23
N LEU A 257 -5.51 33.58 -4.12
CA LEU A 257 -4.57 32.48 -3.89
C LEU A 257 -4.81 31.35 -4.91
N TRP A 258 -6.08 31.00 -5.16
CA TRP A 258 -6.45 30.02 -6.15
C TRP A 258 -6.06 30.45 -7.57
N GLU A 259 -6.38 31.68 -7.96
CA GLU A 259 -6.11 32.21 -9.31
C GLU A 259 -4.62 32.33 -9.61
N GLN A 260 -3.77 32.63 -8.61
CA GLN A 260 -2.35 32.89 -8.81
C GLN A 260 -1.46 31.65 -8.59
N PHE A 261 -1.81 30.79 -7.64
CA PHE A 261 -0.94 29.67 -7.20
C PHE A 261 -1.59 28.30 -7.38
N GLU A 262 -2.91 28.26 -7.63
CA GLU A 262 -3.71 27.05 -7.83
C GLU A 262 -3.38 25.92 -6.81
N PRO A 263 -3.35 26.16 -5.50
CA PRO A 263 -3.00 25.12 -4.55
C PRO A 263 -4.06 24.00 -4.55
N ASP A 264 -3.61 22.75 -4.46
CA ASP A 264 -4.52 21.61 -4.30
C ASP A 264 -4.97 21.51 -2.83
N VAL A 265 -4.09 21.90 -1.91
CA VAL A 265 -4.31 21.84 -0.47
C VAL A 265 -3.75 23.07 0.25
N MET A 266 -4.54 23.59 1.18
CA MET A 266 -4.19 24.69 2.08
C MET A 266 -4.06 24.14 3.50
N LEU A 267 -2.83 24.13 4.02
CA LEU A 267 -2.52 23.70 5.38
C LEU A 267 -2.46 24.91 6.31
N ILE A 268 -3.30 24.93 7.33
CA ILE A 268 -3.48 26.08 8.21
C ILE A 268 -2.96 25.75 9.61
N ASP A 269 -2.00 26.53 10.11
CA ASP A 269 -1.50 26.45 11.48
C ASP A 269 -2.38 27.31 12.40
N ALA A 270 -3.31 26.71 13.15
CA ALA A 270 -4.31 27.45 13.91
C ALA A 270 -3.89 27.71 15.36
N ARG A 271 -4.17 28.91 15.89
CA ARG A 271 -3.87 29.33 17.27
C ARG A 271 -4.35 28.34 18.34
N THR A 272 -3.53 28.09 19.37
CA THR A 272 -3.88 27.15 20.45
C THR A 272 -4.89 27.69 21.46
N GLY A 273 -5.68 26.80 22.05
CA GLY A 273 -6.61 27.13 23.13
C GLY A 273 -7.98 27.63 22.63
N LEU A 274 -8.79 28.18 23.53
CA LEU A 274 -10.16 28.63 23.25
C LEU A 274 -10.24 30.12 22.93
N ASN A 275 -9.40 30.57 22.00
CA ASN A 275 -9.39 31.95 21.50
C ASN A 275 -10.23 32.07 20.21
N GLU A 276 -10.52 33.32 19.81
CA GLU A 276 -11.35 33.61 18.62
C GLU A 276 -10.72 33.10 17.33
N TRP A 277 -9.41 33.28 17.12
CA TRP A 277 -8.71 32.84 15.90
C TRP A 277 -8.68 31.32 15.74
N GLY A 278 -8.52 30.59 16.85
CA GLY A 278 -8.60 29.13 16.89
C GLY A 278 -10.02 28.63 16.61
N GLY A 279 -11.03 29.30 17.17
CA GLY A 279 -12.44 29.05 16.89
C GLY A 279 -12.76 29.25 15.41
N LEU A 280 -12.39 30.40 14.85
CA LEU A 280 -12.55 30.73 13.44
C LEU A 280 -11.95 29.65 12.52
N SER A 281 -10.72 29.24 12.82
CA SER A 281 -10.01 28.23 12.02
C SER A 281 -10.75 26.89 11.99
N LEU A 282 -11.20 26.40 13.15
CA LEU A 282 -11.86 25.10 13.25
C LEU A 282 -13.30 25.12 12.77
N LEU A 283 -14.03 26.19 13.07
CA LEU A 283 -15.47 26.27 12.84
C LEU A 283 -15.82 26.73 11.43
N HIS A 284 -15.00 27.59 10.82
CA HIS A 284 -15.32 28.23 9.55
C HIS A 284 -14.40 27.80 8.39
N LEU A 285 -13.11 27.62 8.67
CA LEU A 285 -12.10 27.37 7.63
C LEU A 285 -11.90 25.90 7.31
N ALA A 286 -12.04 24.99 8.28
CA ALA A 286 -11.67 23.60 8.08
C ALA A 286 -12.63 22.81 7.15
N ASP A 287 -12.05 22.06 6.21
CA ASP A 287 -12.68 20.88 5.58
C ASP A 287 -12.21 19.59 6.25
N GLU A 288 -11.00 19.60 6.80
CA GLU A 288 -10.40 18.51 7.56
C GLU A 288 -9.60 19.06 8.74
N ILE A 289 -9.65 18.38 9.89
CA ILE A 289 -9.03 18.85 11.13
C ILE A 289 -8.08 17.78 11.69
N PHE A 290 -6.86 18.20 12.00
CA PHE A 290 -5.90 17.46 12.82
C PHE A 290 -5.68 18.16 14.16
N ILE A 291 -5.98 17.47 15.27
CA ILE A 291 -5.79 17.98 16.62
C ILE A 291 -4.59 17.31 17.28
N ALA A 292 -3.53 18.07 17.50
CA ALA A 292 -2.33 17.63 18.20
C ALA A 292 -2.48 17.77 19.73
N LEU A 293 -2.01 16.77 20.46
CA LEU A 293 -2.05 16.76 21.92
C LEU A 293 -0.95 15.93 22.56
N TYR A 294 -0.43 16.43 23.68
CA TYR A 294 0.40 15.64 24.57
C TYR A 294 -0.47 14.68 25.41
N PRO A 295 -0.13 13.38 25.53
CA PRO A 295 -0.88 12.37 26.30
C PRO A 295 -1.10 12.70 27.79
N SER A 296 -2.01 13.62 28.09
CA SER A 296 -2.27 14.14 29.44
C SER A 296 -3.75 14.45 29.62
N LYS A 297 -4.26 14.25 30.84
CA LYS A 297 -5.69 14.41 31.16
C LYS A 297 -6.23 15.79 30.81
N GLN A 298 -5.47 16.84 31.13
CA GLN A 298 -5.88 18.21 30.82
C GLN A 298 -6.01 18.48 29.31
N ASN A 299 -5.12 17.91 28.49
CA ASN A 299 -5.27 18.02 27.04
C ASN A 299 -6.48 17.22 26.55
N ALA A 300 -6.69 16.01 27.08
CA ALA A 300 -7.84 15.19 26.72
C ALA A 300 -9.17 15.88 27.07
N GLU A 301 -9.31 16.45 28.26
CA GLU A 301 -10.52 17.18 28.68
C GLU A 301 -10.85 18.34 27.73
N GLY A 302 -9.87 19.21 27.42
CA GLY A 302 -10.08 20.33 26.51
C GLY A 302 -10.40 19.89 25.08
N ILE A 303 -9.80 18.80 24.61
CA ILE A 303 -10.00 18.29 23.24
C ILE A 303 -11.32 17.55 23.11
N CYS A 304 -11.74 16.79 24.11
CA CYS A 304 -13.06 16.16 24.13
C CYS A 304 -14.15 17.22 24.03
N PHE A 305 -14.05 18.29 24.82
CA PHE A 305 -14.98 19.42 24.70
C PHE A 305 -15.06 19.98 23.26
N ILE A 306 -13.92 20.20 22.62
CA ILE A 306 -13.87 20.72 21.23
C ILE A 306 -14.43 19.71 20.23
N ARG A 307 -14.08 18.42 20.35
CA ARG A 307 -14.58 17.37 19.46
C ARG A 307 -16.09 17.20 19.59
N ASP A 308 -16.61 17.21 20.80
CA ASP A 308 -18.03 17.12 21.07
C ASP A 308 -18.78 18.31 20.48
N LEU A 309 -18.23 19.52 20.66
CA LEU A 309 -18.77 20.75 20.06
C LEU A 309 -18.81 20.66 18.53
N LEU A 310 -17.72 20.26 17.88
CA LEU A 310 -17.66 20.10 16.41
C LEU A 310 -18.65 19.04 15.91
N LYS A 311 -18.76 17.92 16.61
CA LYS A 311 -19.65 16.80 16.29
C LYS A 311 -21.12 17.20 16.43
N GLU A 312 -21.46 17.92 17.49
CA GLU A 312 -22.84 18.39 17.72
C GLU A 312 -23.26 19.46 16.72
N LEU A 313 -22.34 20.32 16.28
CA LEU A 313 -22.59 21.29 15.22
C LEU A 313 -22.82 20.62 13.85
N GLY A 314 -22.47 19.33 13.69
CA GLY A 314 -22.48 18.66 12.39
C GLY A 314 -21.32 19.10 11.50
N SER A 315 -20.23 19.59 12.11
CA SER A 315 -19.03 20.04 11.42
C SER A 315 -18.11 18.87 11.05
N VAL A 316 -16.89 19.20 10.62
CA VAL A 316 -15.84 18.31 10.17
C VAL A 316 -15.37 17.35 11.27
N GLN A 317 -15.13 16.09 10.90
CA GLN A 317 -14.54 15.10 11.81
C GLN A 317 -13.06 15.44 12.09
N ALA A 318 -12.71 15.58 13.36
CA ALA A 318 -11.34 15.83 13.80
C ALA A 318 -10.56 14.55 14.10
N LYS A 319 -9.35 14.45 13.53
CA LYS A 319 -8.40 13.35 13.78
C LYS A 319 -7.41 13.75 14.88
N LEU A 320 -7.09 12.80 15.75
CA LEU A 320 -6.20 13.04 16.88
C LEU A 320 -4.75 12.66 16.57
N ILE A 321 -3.82 13.53 16.96
CA ILE A 321 -2.38 13.31 16.90
C ILE A 321 -1.80 13.35 18.32
N LEU A 322 -1.37 12.20 18.82
CA LEU A 322 -0.64 12.11 20.08
C LEU A 322 0.83 12.48 19.83
N SER A 323 1.25 13.64 20.34
CA SER A 323 2.60 14.18 20.10
C SER A 323 3.06 15.17 21.20
N PRO A 324 4.37 15.20 21.54
CA PRO A 324 5.34 14.14 21.30
C PRO A 324 5.16 12.99 22.31
N ILE A 325 5.29 11.74 21.86
CA ILE A 325 5.23 10.56 22.75
C ILE A 325 6.66 10.13 23.13
N PRO A 326 7.01 10.02 24.43
CA PRO A 326 8.30 9.49 24.84
C PRO A 326 8.56 8.09 24.28
N GLU A 327 9.80 7.75 23.95
CA GLU A 327 10.10 6.41 23.44
C GLU A 327 9.99 5.31 24.52
N GLY A 328 9.75 4.09 24.06
CA GLY A 328 9.72 2.89 24.89
C GLY A 328 8.48 2.76 25.78
N VAL A 329 8.63 1.96 26.84
CA VAL A 329 7.52 1.53 27.73
C VAL A 329 6.78 2.71 28.37
N ILE A 330 7.46 3.83 28.58
CA ILE A 330 6.89 5.04 29.16
C ILE A 330 5.84 5.65 28.20
N GLY A 331 6.18 5.77 26.92
CA GLY A 331 5.25 6.24 25.89
C GLY A 331 4.04 5.34 25.75
N ASP A 332 4.25 4.03 25.65
CA ASP A 332 3.17 3.05 25.53
C ASP A 332 2.20 3.10 26.72
N SER A 333 2.74 3.27 27.92
CA SER A 333 1.96 3.42 29.15
C SER A 333 1.15 4.71 29.15
N LEU A 334 1.73 5.84 28.72
CA LEU A 334 1.04 7.12 28.59
C LEU A 334 -0.12 7.04 27.58
N VAL A 335 0.12 6.44 26.41
CA VAL A 335 -0.92 6.26 25.39
C VAL A 335 -2.05 5.37 25.91
N LYS A 336 -1.72 4.21 26.51
CA LYS A 336 -2.73 3.32 27.11
C LYS A 336 -3.54 4.01 28.22
N ARG A 337 -2.89 4.85 29.01
CA ARG A 337 -3.54 5.59 30.10
C ARG A 337 -4.47 6.68 29.60
N ILE A 338 -4.09 7.39 28.52
CA ILE A 338 -4.90 8.51 28.02
C ILE A 338 -6.03 8.07 27.08
N LYS A 339 -5.85 6.96 26.35
CA LYS A 339 -6.81 6.48 25.34
C LYS A 339 -8.27 6.40 25.83
N PRO A 340 -8.58 5.93 27.06
CA PRO A 340 -9.95 5.91 27.57
C PRO A 340 -10.57 7.30 27.79
N TYR A 341 -9.75 8.33 27.93
CA TYR A 341 -10.18 9.72 28.17
C TYR A 341 -10.40 10.50 26.86
N LEU A 342 -10.12 9.92 25.69
CA LEU A 342 -10.19 10.64 24.40
C LEU A 342 -11.55 10.52 23.70
N ASP A 343 -12.51 9.79 24.27
CA ASP A 343 -13.81 9.46 23.65
C ASP A 343 -13.68 9.06 22.17
N LEU A 344 -12.88 8.03 21.92
CA LEU A 344 -12.65 7.51 20.57
C LEU A 344 -13.85 6.68 20.10
N HIS A 345 -14.21 6.83 18.82
CA HIS A 345 -15.22 5.98 18.21
C HIS A 345 -14.73 4.53 18.06
N GLU A 346 -15.66 3.58 17.94
CA GLU A 346 -15.32 2.17 17.74
C GLU A 346 -14.48 1.98 16.47
N GLY A 347 -13.22 1.57 16.64
CA GLY A 347 -12.25 1.38 15.56
C GLY A 347 -11.45 2.63 15.16
N GLU A 348 -11.61 3.76 15.85
CA GLU A 348 -10.78 4.96 15.71
C GLU A 348 -9.45 4.81 16.48
N GLU A 349 -8.32 5.08 15.82
CA GLU A 349 -7.00 5.06 16.45
C GLU A 349 -6.30 6.41 16.24
N PRO A 350 -5.74 7.02 17.30
CA PRO A 350 -5.00 8.27 17.18
C PRO A 350 -3.65 8.05 16.48
N ILE A 351 -3.23 9.03 15.69
CA ILE A 351 -1.92 9.03 15.04
C ILE A 351 -0.87 9.33 16.11
N SER A 352 0.13 8.46 16.22
CA SER A 352 1.15 8.56 17.27
C SER A 352 2.47 9.05 16.69
N ILE A 353 2.97 10.17 17.21
CA ILE A 353 4.24 10.78 16.77
C ILE A 353 5.21 10.75 17.96
N PRO A 354 6.30 9.97 17.89
CA PRO A 354 7.26 9.89 18.97
C PRO A 354 8.06 11.19 19.11
N TYR A 355 8.60 11.40 20.31
CA TYR A 355 9.62 12.40 20.56
C TYR A 355 10.89 12.02 19.79
N HIS A 356 11.34 12.91 18.91
CA HIS A 356 12.56 12.70 18.14
C HIS A 356 13.56 13.84 18.42
N PRO A 357 14.77 13.56 18.94
CA PRO A 357 15.77 14.58 19.27
C PRO A 357 16.11 15.51 18.10
N ASN A 358 16.30 14.95 16.90
CA ASN A 358 16.58 15.75 15.70
C ASN A 358 15.44 16.72 15.34
N VAL A 359 14.19 16.44 15.71
CA VAL A 359 13.07 17.35 15.47
C VAL A 359 13.11 18.51 16.47
N ALA A 360 13.41 18.23 17.73
CA ALA A 360 13.48 19.25 18.78
C ALA A 360 14.62 20.27 18.56
N GLY A 361 15.72 19.86 17.94
CA GLY A 361 16.90 20.70 17.72
C GLY A 361 17.10 21.23 16.31
N SER A 362 16.21 20.93 15.35
CA SER A 362 16.40 21.35 13.96
C SER A 362 15.82 22.73 13.67
N TYR A 363 16.60 23.52 12.92
CA TYR A 363 16.14 24.75 12.24
C TYR A 363 16.05 24.55 10.72
N GLN A 364 16.25 23.32 10.25
CA GLN A 364 16.16 22.94 8.85
C GLN A 364 15.00 21.96 8.66
N PHE A 365 14.10 22.30 7.74
CA PHE A 365 12.97 21.46 7.37
C PHE A 365 13.06 21.09 5.88
N PRO A 366 12.60 19.88 5.51
CA PRO A 366 12.05 18.84 6.40
C PRO A 366 13.14 18.13 7.22
N VAL A 367 12.79 17.62 8.40
CA VAL A 367 13.70 16.76 9.17
C VAL A 367 13.57 15.35 8.62
N GLU A 368 14.47 14.98 7.70
CA GLU A 368 14.41 13.73 6.92
C GLU A 368 14.29 12.48 7.79
N THR A 369 15.04 12.41 8.89
CA THR A 369 15.04 11.23 9.78
C THR A 369 13.69 11.01 10.47
N ALA A 370 12.84 12.04 10.54
CA ALA A 370 11.57 11.98 11.23
C ALA A 370 10.36 11.88 10.29
N LEU A 371 10.52 12.05 8.97
CA LEU A 371 9.42 12.11 8.01
C LEU A 371 8.49 10.89 8.07
N SER A 372 9.05 9.69 8.26
CA SER A 372 8.29 8.44 8.35
C SER A 372 7.25 8.45 9.48
N TYR A 373 7.52 9.15 10.59
CA TYR A 373 6.57 9.27 11.70
C TYR A 373 5.39 10.21 11.38
N TYR A 374 5.57 11.15 10.45
CA TYR A 374 4.52 12.06 9.99
C TYR A 374 3.78 11.54 8.75
N ALA A 375 4.27 10.48 8.10
CA ALA A 375 3.67 9.90 6.90
C ALA A 375 2.17 9.55 7.06
N PRO A 376 1.69 9.01 8.19
CA PRO A 376 0.26 8.76 8.37
C PRO A 376 -0.63 9.99 8.14
N LEU A 377 -0.14 11.20 8.39
CA LEU A 377 -0.87 12.46 8.16
C LEU A 377 -1.02 12.74 6.66
N ALA A 378 0.10 12.70 5.93
CA ALA A 378 0.13 12.95 4.49
C ALA A 378 -0.65 11.86 3.72
N ASN A 379 -0.47 10.59 4.12
CA ASN A 379 -1.14 9.44 3.52
C ASN A 379 -2.65 9.56 3.64
N ASN A 380 -3.13 10.03 4.79
CA ASN A 380 -4.54 10.24 5.01
C ASN A 380 -5.14 11.28 4.03
N LEU A 381 -4.40 12.37 3.78
CA LEU A 381 -4.81 13.41 2.84
C LEU A 381 -4.74 12.93 1.38
N LEU A 382 -3.70 12.19 1.00
CA LEU A 382 -3.51 11.65 -0.35
C LEU A 382 -4.51 10.55 -0.72
N GLU A 383 -4.90 9.71 0.24
CA GLU A 383 -5.89 8.64 0.05
C GLU A 383 -7.25 9.21 -0.38
N ILE A 384 -7.64 10.37 0.14
CA ILE A 384 -8.92 11.02 -0.18
C ILE A 384 -8.87 11.64 -1.59
N SER A 385 -7.78 12.35 -1.93
CA SER A 385 -7.66 12.99 -3.24
C SER A 385 -7.60 12.01 -4.41
N GLY A 386 -6.93 10.87 -4.26
CA GLY A 386 -6.82 9.88 -5.34
C GLY A 386 -8.16 9.22 -5.67
N VAL A 387 -9.03 9.04 -4.67
CA VAL A 387 -10.38 8.46 -4.86
C VAL A 387 -11.28 9.44 -5.60
N GLU A 388 -11.23 10.73 -5.26
CA GLU A 388 -12.04 11.78 -5.89
C GLU A 388 -11.67 11.97 -7.37
N GLU A 389 -10.38 12.04 -7.69
CA GLU A 389 -9.88 12.13 -9.08
C GLU A 389 -10.27 10.89 -9.91
N THR A 390 -10.11 9.69 -9.33
CA THR A 390 -10.51 8.44 -9.98
C THR A 390 -12.02 8.43 -10.28
N ALA A 391 -12.84 8.90 -9.32
CA ALA A 391 -14.29 8.97 -9.47
C ALA A 391 -14.75 9.94 -10.56
N ALA A 392 -14.09 11.08 -10.69
CA ALA A 392 -14.38 12.05 -11.76
C ALA A 392 -14.14 11.45 -13.15
N ILE A 393 -12.98 10.81 -13.36
CA ILE A 393 -12.60 10.27 -14.68
C ILE A 393 -13.48 9.06 -15.07
N LEU A 394 -13.80 8.18 -14.13
CA LEU A 394 -14.69 7.04 -14.39
C LEU A 394 -16.14 7.47 -14.65
N ALA A 395 -16.59 8.58 -14.06
CA ALA A 395 -17.89 9.18 -14.37
C ALA A 395 -17.92 9.75 -15.80
N GLU A 396 -16.81 10.30 -16.29
CA GLU A 396 -16.69 10.84 -17.66
C GLU A 396 -16.61 9.76 -18.74
N SER A 397 -15.90 8.64 -18.49
CA SER A 397 -15.43 7.75 -19.58
C SER A 397 -16.06 6.35 -19.65
N ASN A 398 -17.26 6.16 -19.11
CA ASN A 398 -18.00 4.88 -19.08
C ASN A 398 -17.18 3.67 -18.56
N ARG A 399 -17.36 3.37 -17.26
CA ARG A 399 -16.70 2.27 -16.54
C ARG A 399 -16.68 0.91 -17.29
N LEU A 400 -17.74 0.55 -18.02
CA LEU A 400 -17.82 -0.74 -18.71
C LEU A 400 -16.80 -0.89 -19.84
N GLU A 401 -16.56 0.17 -20.60
CA GLU A 401 -15.57 0.15 -21.68
C GLU A 401 -14.15 -0.08 -21.16
N PHE A 402 -13.85 0.46 -19.97
CA PHE A 402 -12.59 0.18 -19.29
C PHE A 402 -12.47 -1.30 -18.93
N ILE A 403 -13.51 -1.89 -18.33
CA ILE A 403 -13.50 -3.30 -17.93
C ILE A 403 -13.34 -4.20 -19.15
N GLU A 404 -14.06 -3.94 -20.24
CA GLU A 404 -13.95 -4.69 -21.49
C GLU A 404 -12.52 -4.66 -22.05
N SER A 405 -11.84 -3.51 -21.94
CA SER A 405 -10.47 -3.33 -22.41
C SER A 405 -9.41 -4.09 -21.61
N LEU A 406 -9.68 -4.50 -20.36
CA LEU A 406 -8.69 -5.20 -19.52
C LEU A 406 -8.39 -6.60 -20.07
N SER A 407 -7.13 -6.96 -20.28
CA SER A 407 -6.74 -8.33 -20.67
C SER A 407 -5.69 -8.90 -19.70
N PHE A 408 -5.89 -10.12 -19.21
CA PHE A 408 -4.94 -10.77 -18.30
C PHE A 408 -4.42 -12.08 -18.91
N PRO A 409 -3.32 -12.03 -19.71
CA PRO A 409 -2.79 -13.21 -20.39
C PRO A 409 -2.28 -14.26 -19.40
N GLU A 410 -2.49 -15.55 -19.73
CA GLU A 410 -1.97 -16.66 -18.92
C GLU A 410 -0.45 -16.78 -19.04
N ARG A 411 0.25 -16.76 -17.90
CA ARG A 411 1.71 -16.99 -17.81
C ARG A 411 2.07 -18.48 -17.89
N ASN A 412 1.76 -19.15 -18.99
CA ASN A 412 2.41 -20.44 -19.29
C ASN A 412 3.73 -20.14 -19.99
N ALA A 413 4.87 -20.35 -19.31
CA ALA A 413 6.21 -20.00 -19.83
C ALA A 413 6.49 -20.58 -21.23
N GLU A 414 5.90 -21.72 -21.57
CA GLU A 414 6.01 -22.40 -22.87
C GLU A 414 5.17 -21.77 -24.00
N ARG A 415 4.22 -20.88 -23.68
CA ARG A 415 3.25 -20.30 -24.64
C ARG A 415 3.30 -18.77 -24.73
N ILE A 416 4.19 -18.11 -24.00
CA ILE A 416 4.37 -16.65 -24.10
C ILE A 416 5.05 -16.35 -25.43
N LEU A 417 4.40 -15.57 -26.30
CA LEU A 417 5.02 -15.08 -27.54
C LEU A 417 6.26 -14.25 -27.19
N HIS A 418 7.36 -14.39 -27.96
CA HIS A 418 8.60 -13.64 -27.74
C HIS A 418 8.40 -12.12 -27.62
N THR A 419 7.38 -11.59 -28.29
CA THR A 419 7.00 -10.17 -28.29
C THR A 419 6.29 -9.71 -27.02
N GLU A 420 5.72 -10.62 -26.22
CA GLU A 420 4.93 -10.31 -25.02
C GLU A 420 5.72 -10.54 -23.71
N PHE A 421 6.91 -11.15 -23.79
CA PHE A 421 7.69 -11.48 -22.60
C PHE A 421 8.18 -10.23 -21.86
N ASP A 422 8.48 -9.13 -22.57
CA ASP A 422 9.01 -7.89 -21.99
C ASP A 422 7.95 -7.14 -21.16
N THR A 423 6.70 -7.16 -21.60
CA THR A 423 5.57 -6.50 -20.91
C THR A 423 5.09 -7.31 -19.71
N ILE A 424 5.23 -8.64 -19.77
CA ILE A 424 4.72 -9.54 -18.74
C ILE A 424 5.78 -9.82 -17.67
N PHE A 425 7.07 -9.91 -17.98
CA PHE A 425 8.09 -10.29 -16.99
C PHE A 425 8.25 -9.23 -15.88
N GLN A 426 8.14 -9.67 -14.62
CA GLN A 426 8.36 -8.81 -13.45
C GLN A 426 9.72 -9.15 -12.84
N LYS A 427 10.57 -8.13 -12.72
CA LYS A 427 11.82 -8.23 -11.97
C LYS A 427 11.45 -8.33 -10.49
N THR A 428 11.78 -9.46 -9.86
CA THR A 428 11.66 -9.64 -8.41
C THR A 428 12.93 -9.17 -7.72
N ALA A 429 12.89 -8.94 -6.40
CA ALA A 429 14.09 -8.68 -5.62
C ALA A 429 15.15 -9.80 -5.78
N ASP A 430 14.67 -11.04 -5.98
CA ASP A 430 15.50 -12.22 -6.18
C ASP A 430 16.24 -12.25 -7.52
N PHE A 431 15.79 -11.49 -8.53
CA PHE A 431 16.44 -11.46 -9.84
C PHE A 431 17.90 -11.01 -9.73
N ASP A 432 18.17 -9.93 -8.98
CA ASP A 432 19.52 -9.41 -8.81
C ASP A 432 20.42 -10.39 -8.03
N GLN A 433 19.86 -11.11 -7.06
CA GLN A 433 20.58 -12.17 -6.34
C GLN A 433 20.90 -13.36 -7.25
N CYS A 434 19.97 -13.71 -8.16
CA CYS A 434 20.20 -14.76 -9.14
C CYS A 434 21.37 -14.43 -10.07
N LEU A 435 21.70 -13.15 -10.26
CA LEU A 435 22.84 -12.73 -11.07
C LEU A 435 24.20 -12.91 -10.37
N GLU A 436 24.23 -13.18 -9.07
CA GLU A 436 25.47 -13.36 -8.33
C GLU A 436 26.12 -14.72 -8.66
N ASP A 437 27.44 -14.72 -8.86
CA ASP A 437 28.23 -15.93 -9.12
C ASP A 437 28.24 -16.89 -7.92
N SER A 438 28.00 -16.38 -6.72
CA SER A 438 27.90 -17.19 -5.51
C SER A 438 26.63 -18.04 -5.49
N VAL A 439 25.55 -17.64 -6.15
CA VAL A 439 24.29 -18.38 -6.13
C VAL A 439 24.34 -19.57 -7.09
N TRP A 440 24.36 -20.77 -6.52
CA TRP A 440 24.47 -22.04 -7.24
C TRP A 440 23.14 -22.77 -7.37
N VAL A 441 22.27 -22.67 -6.34
CA VAL A 441 20.98 -23.35 -6.32
C VAL A 441 19.86 -22.33 -6.19
N ILE A 442 18.97 -22.29 -7.19
CA ILE A 442 17.78 -21.45 -7.20
C ILE A 442 16.58 -22.34 -6.87
N ARG A 443 16.05 -22.16 -5.67
CA ARG A 443 14.99 -22.96 -5.09
C ARG A 443 13.67 -22.23 -5.17
N GLY A 444 12.56 -22.96 -5.21
CA GLY A 444 11.24 -22.35 -5.14
C GLY A 444 10.12 -23.34 -5.31
N ARG A 445 8.92 -22.99 -4.88
CA ARG A 445 7.72 -23.82 -5.08
C ARG A 445 7.27 -23.80 -6.54
N LYS A 446 6.31 -24.66 -6.91
CA LYS A 446 5.73 -24.62 -8.26
C LYS A 446 5.00 -23.30 -8.46
N GLY A 447 5.21 -22.66 -9.60
CA GLY A 447 4.61 -21.36 -9.91
C GLY A 447 5.32 -20.13 -9.33
N THR A 448 6.45 -20.27 -8.60
CA THR A 448 7.23 -19.10 -8.13
C THR A 448 8.04 -18.40 -9.23
N GLY A 449 8.10 -18.98 -10.44
CA GLY A 449 8.76 -18.36 -11.59
C GLY A 449 10.14 -18.93 -11.95
N LYS A 450 10.55 -20.10 -11.40
CA LYS A 450 11.81 -20.79 -11.76
C LYS A 450 11.99 -20.95 -13.27
N SER A 451 11.03 -21.62 -13.92
CA SER A 451 11.09 -21.86 -15.38
C SER A 451 10.99 -20.56 -16.17
N THR A 452 10.25 -19.55 -15.69
CA THR A 452 10.24 -18.21 -16.31
C THR A 452 11.63 -17.56 -16.27
N LEU A 453 12.35 -17.70 -15.14
CA LEU A 453 13.70 -17.15 -14.99
C LEU A 453 14.72 -17.93 -15.85
N TYR A 454 14.58 -19.25 -15.91
CA TYR A 454 15.36 -20.11 -16.80
C TYR A 454 15.18 -19.71 -18.27
N THR A 455 13.93 -19.64 -18.75
CA THR A 455 13.59 -19.24 -20.12
C THR A 455 14.03 -17.79 -20.43
N LEU A 456 13.94 -16.88 -19.46
CA LEU A 456 14.46 -15.52 -19.61
C LEU A 456 15.97 -15.53 -19.95
N PHE A 457 16.75 -16.33 -19.23
CA PHE A 457 18.20 -16.39 -19.44
C PHE A 457 18.60 -17.15 -20.71
N THR A 458 17.87 -18.20 -21.09
CA THR A 458 18.24 -19.07 -22.22
C THR A 458 17.64 -18.63 -23.56
N GLN A 459 16.41 -18.10 -23.59
CA GLN A 459 15.69 -17.73 -24.82
C GLN A 459 15.45 -16.23 -24.99
N HIS A 460 15.39 -15.44 -23.91
CA HIS A 460 15.13 -13.99 -23.95
C HIS A 460 16.29 -13.16 -23.40
N ARG A 461 17.51 -13.50 -23.80
CA ARG A 461 18.75 -12.89 -23.30
C ARG A 461 18.76 -11.36 -23.35
N GLU A 462 18.25 -10.75 -24.41
CA GLU A 462 18.17 -9.29 -24.55
C GLU A 462 17.35 -8.65 -23.40
N ASN A 463 16.25 -9.28 -23.01
CA ASN A 463 15.42 -8.82 -21.90
C ASN A 463 16.12 -8.98 -20.54
N ALA A 464 16.93 -10.03 -20.38
CA ALA A 464 17.75 -10.25 -19.20
C ALA A 464 18.86 -9.19 -19.11
N GLU A 465 19.54 -8.91 -20.23
CA GLU A 465 20.62 -7.92 -20.33
C GLU A 465 20.12 -6.52 -19.98
N LYS A 466 19.00 -6.08 -20.56
CA LYS A 466 18.33 -4.79 -20.22
C LYS A 466 18.12 -4.62 -18.72
N ARG A 467 17.74 -5.69 -18.01
CA ARG A 467 17.38 -5.66 -16.57
C ARG A 467 18.56 -5.93 -15.63
N SER A 468 19.65 -6.48 -16.15
CA SER A 468 20.84 -6.88 -15.37
C SER A 468 21.80 -5.74 -15.04
N ARG A 469 21.56 -4.52 -15.56
CA ARG A 469 22.43 -3.34 -15.36
C ARG A 469 23.91 -3.64 -15.69
N GLY A 470 24.15 -4.43 -16.74
CA GLY A 470 25.49 -4.80 -17.22
C GLY A 470 26.16 -5.97 -16.48
N ARG A 471 25.51 -6.59 -15.47
CA ARG A 471 26.09 -7.75 -14.75
C ARG A 471 26.23 -9.01 -15.61
N LEU A 472 25.47 -9.12 -16.70
CA LEU A 472 25.59 -10.20 -17.67
C LEU A 472 26.64 -9.95 -18.76
N ASN A 473 27.33 -8.80 -18.71
CA ASN A 473 28.41 -8.51 -19.66
C ASN A 473 29.50 -9.57 -19.56
N ASN A 474 29.94 -10.08 -20.72
CA ASN A 474 30.93 -11.15 -20.83
C ASN A 474 30.52 -12.49 -20.19
N ILE A 475 29.23 -12.71 -19.90
CA ILE A 475 28.70 -14.01 -19.45
C ILE A 475 28.00 -14.71 -20.62
N LYS A 476 28.42 -15.93 -20.93
CA LYS A 476 27.75 -16.85 -21.86
C LYS A 476 26.87 -17.80 -21.05
N ILE A 477 25.57 -17.78 -21.31
CA ILE A 477 24.59 -18.60 -20.60
C ILE A 477 24.25 -19.79 -21.50
N LEU A 478 24.41 -20.99 -20.96
CA LEU A 478 24.14 -22.26 -21.63
C LEU A 478 23.02 -23.00 -20.91
N SER A 479 22.15 -23.62 -21.71
CA SER A 479 21.08 -24.50 -21.27
C SER A 479 21.66 -25.90 -21.03
N GLY A 480 22.02 -26.23 -19.78
CA GLY A 480 22.59 -27.53 -19.42
C GLY A 480 21.54 -28.64 -19.43
N HIS A 481 20.40 -28.42 -18.77
CA HIS A 481 19.24 -29.31 -18.77
C HIS A 481 17.98 -28.48 -18.56
N GLY A 482 16.88 -28.78 -19.25
CA GLY A 482 15.61 -28.06 -19.09
C GLY A 482 14.81 -27.96 -20.39
N ASN A 483 13.59 -27.43 -20.32
CA ASN A 483 12.64 -27.33 -21.44
C ASN A 483 13.19 -26.65 -22.71
N THR A 484 14.12 -25.70 -22.57
CA THR A 484 14.74 -25.03 -23.73
C THR A 484 15.86 -25.86 -24.39
N ASN A 485 16.22 -27.03 -23.83
CA ASN A 485 17.16 -27.96 -24.42
C ASN A 485 16.43 -29.18 -25.00
N GLU A 486 16.28 -29.23 -26.32
CA GLU A 486 15.69 -30.38 -27.00
C GLU A 486 16.60 -31.64 -26.95
N PHE A 487 17.91 -31.46 -26.72
CA PHE A 487 18.89 -32.55 -26.65
C PHE A 487 19.26 -32.87 -25.19
N ARG A 488 18.36 -33.57 -24.51
CA ARG A 488 18.54 -34.00 -23.12
C ARG A 488 18.03 -35.43 -22.87
N PRO A 489 18.61 -36.16 -21.91
CA PRO A 489 18.01 -37.40 -21.42
C PRO A 489 16.69 -37.10 -20.70
N THR A 490 15.66 -37.90 -20.94
CA THR A 490 14.35 -37.81 -20.24
C THR A 490 14.27 -38.82 -19.10
N SER A 491 13.17 -38.81 -18.32
CA SER A 491 12.94 -39.72 -17.19
C SER A 491 13.30 -41.20 -17.44
N ASN A 492 12.79 -41.79 -18.52
CA ASN A 492 13.09 -43.19 -18.85
C ASN A 492 14.59 -43.44 -19.09
N ILE A 493 15.31 -42.43 -19.58
CA ILE A 493 16.74 -42.52 -19.90
C ILE A 493 17.57 -42.40 -18.65
N PHE A 494 17.22 -41.52 -17.71
CA PHE A 494 17.91 -41.44 -16.42
C PHE A 494 17.81 -42.74 -15.61
N GLU A 495 16.69 -43.46 -15.70
CA GLU A 495 16.57 -44.77 -15.08
C GLU A 495 17.54 -45.80 -15.69
N ILE A 496 17.73 -45.77 -17.01
CA ILE A 496 18.72 -46.61 -17.70
C ILE A 496 20.14 -46.24 -17.28
N ILE A 497 20.43 -44.93 -17.20
CA ILE A 497 21.73 -44.42 -16.75
C ILE A 497 22.04 -44.93 -15.33
N GLN A 498 21.09 -44.86 -14.39
CA GLN A 498 21.30 -45.38 -13.04
C GLN A 498 21.72 -46.86 -13.06
N LYS A 499 21.00 -47.70 -13.81
CA LYS A 499 21.27 -49.14 -13.88
C LYS A 499 22.69 -49.41 -14.39
N GLU A 500 23.13 -48.67 -15.40
CA GLU A 500 24.49 -48.81 -15.95
C GLU A 500 25.57 -48.18 -15.05
N LEU A 501 25.29 -47.10 -14.31
CA LEU A 501 26.23 -46.54 -13.34
C LEU A 501 26.54 -47.52 -12.22
N VAL A 502 25.52 -48.18 -11.66
CA VAL A 502 25.67 -49.22 -10.63
C VAL A 502 26.49 -50.39 -11.17
N LYS A 503 26.20 -50.84 -12.39
CA LYS A 503 26.91 -51.96 -13.04
C LYS A 503 28.39 -51.65 -13.32
N ASN A 504 28.70 -50.41 -13.67
CA ASN A 504 30.06 -49.97 -14.00
C ASN A 504 30.80 -49.36 -12.79
N GLU A 505 30.26 -49.49 -11.58
CA GLU A 505 30.83 -48.93 -10.34
C GLU A 505 31.22 -47.45 -10.46
N THR A 506 30.41 -46.67 -11.18
CA THR A 506 30.67 -45.26 -11.51
C THR A 506 29.70 -44.35 -10.75
N ASP A 507 30.15 -43.14 -10.40
CA ASP A 507 29.36 -42.17 -9.65
C ASP A 507 28.63 -41.12 -10.53
N TRP A 508 27.58 -40.52 -9.97
CA TRP A 508 26.81 -39.47 -10.64
C TRP A 508 27.58 -38.16 -10.87
N LEU A 509 28.57 -37.82 -10.04
CA LEU A 509 29.39 -36.62 -10.24
C LEU A 509 30.20 -36.74 -11.54
N SER A 510 30.77 -37.91 -11.82
CA SER A 510 31.48 -38.22 -13.06
C SER A 510 30.56 -38.12 -14.27
N LEU A 511 29.32 -38.62 -14.16
CA LEU A 511 28.31 -38.48 -15.21
C LEU A 511 27.93 -37.02 -15.46
N TRP A 512 27.63 -36.24 -14.42
CA TRP A 512 27.26 -34.83 -14.57
C TRP A 512 28.38 -34.00 -15.18
N ARG A 513 29.64 -34.30 -14.84
CA ARG A 513 30.81 -33.67 -15.47
C ARG A 513 30.88 -33.98 -16.96
N ALA A 514 30.73 -35.25 -17.34
CA ALA A 514 30.68 -35.65 -18.74
C ALA A 514 29.51 -34.98 -19.48
N TYR A 515 28.35 -34.89 -18.84
CA TYR A 515 27.17 -34.26 -19.42
C TYR A 515 27.36 -32.75 -19.61
N ALA A 516 27.97 -32.06 -18.64
CA ALA A 516 28.32 -30.64 -18.77
C ALA A 516 29.26 -30.41 -19.96
N ILE A 517 30.25 -31.28 -20.19
CA ILE A 517 31.16 -31.19 -21.34
C ILE A 517 30.43 -31.35 -22.67
N VAL A 518 29.50 -32.31 -22.75
CA VAL A 518 28.64 -32.49 -23.94
C VAL A 518 27.84 -31.21 -24.21
N GLN A 519 27.25 -30.61 -23.18
CA GLN A 519 26.46 -29.39 -23.33
C GLN A 519 27.32 -28.16 -23.68
N ILE A 520 28.51 -28.04 -23.10
CA ILE A 520 29.47 -26.99 -23.48
C ILE A 520 29.88 -27.16 -24.94
N TYR A 521 30.22 -28.38 -25.38
CA TYR A 521 30.61 -28.65 -26.76
C TYR A 521 29.54 -28.24 -27.78
N ARG A 522 28.27 -28.53 -27.47
CA ARG A 522 27.16 -28.20 -28.38
C ARG A 522 26.83 -26.72 -28.41
N ASN A 523 26.99 -26.01 -27.30
CA ASN A 523 26.49 -24.64 -27.14
C ASN A 523 27.60 -23.57 -27.09
N PHE A 524 28.88 -23.94 -27.05
CA PHE A 524 30.03 -23.02 -27.00
C PHE A 524 31.10 -23.41 -28.04
N PRO A 525 31.02 -22.88 -29.28
CA PRO A 525 31.89 -23.28 -30.40
C PRO A 525 33.39 -23.12 -30.13
N GLU A 526 33.81 -22.13 -29.35
CA GLU A 526 35.20 -21.88 -28.99
C GLU A 526 35.81 -23.03 -28.18
N PHE A 527 34.99 -23.89 -27.57
CA PHE A 527 35.45 -25.10 -26.90
C PHE A 527 36.22 -26.05 -27.84
N ALA A 528 35.95 -25.98 -29.15
CA ALA A 528 36.66 -26.74 -30.17
C ALA A 528 38.19 -26.54 -30.12
N GLU A 529 38.68 -25.35 -29.73
CA GLU A 529 40.11 -25.04 -29.64
C GLU A 529 40.81 -25.82 -28.53
N ILE A 530 40.09 -26.11 -27.43
CA ILE A 530 40.61 -26.82 -26.27
C ILE A 530 40.58 -28.33 -26.54
N ILE A 531 39.43 -28.85 -26.98
CA ILE A 531 39.28 -30.30 -27.18
C ILE A 531 40.17 -30.85 -28.29
N LYS A 532 40.56 -30.05 -29.30
CA LYS A 532 41.49 -30.47 -30.36
C LYS A 532 42.84 -30.99 -29.83
N LYS A 533 43.26 -30.54 -28.65
CA LYS A 533 44.47 -31.04 -27.96
C LYS A 533 44.31 -32.49 -27.47
N HIS A 534 43.06 -32.92 -27.29
CA HIS A 534 42.65 -34.22 -26.72
C HIS A 534 41.91 -35.07 -27.77
N LYS A 535 42.64 -35.60 -28.76
CA LYS A 535 42.08 -36.31 -29.95
C LYS A 535 41.08 -37.44 -29.60
N SER A 536 41.29 -38.15 -28.51
CA SER A 536 40.41 -39.25 -28.06
C SER A 536 39.03 -38.76 -27.64
N LEU A 537 38.94 -37.60 -26.99
CA LEU A 537 37.70 -36.97 -26.57
C LEU A 537 37.06 -36.18 -27.72
N ALA A 538 37.86 -35.44 -28.49
CA ALA A 538 37.39 -34.65 -29.63
C ALA A 538 36.67 -35.51 -30.68
N SER A 539 37.26 -36.63 -31.10
CA SER A 539 36.64 -37.51 -32.10
C SER A 539 35.32 -38.11 -31.63
N ARG A 540 35.20 -38.44 -30.34
CA ARG A 540 33.94 -38.93 -29.75
C ARG A 540 32.88 -37.84 -29.65
N LEU A 541 33.26 -36.61 -29.27
CA LEU A 541 32.36 -35.46 -29.24
C LEU A 541 31.85 -35.10 -30.64
N GLU A 542 32.75 -35.07 -31.63
CA GLU A 542 32.43 -34.72 -33.01
C GLU A 542 31.50 -35.75 -33.67
N TYR A 543 31.77 -37.04 -33.50
CA TYR A 543 30.96 -38.10 -34.11
C TYR A 543 29.59 -38.28 -33.44
N ASN A 544 29.52 -38.15 -32.11
CA ASN A 544 28.31 -38.54 -31.37
C ASN A 544 27.45 -37.34 -30.93
N PHE A 545 28.00 -36.13 -30.82
CA PHE A 545 27.29 -35.00 -30.18
C PHE A 545 27.22 -33.74 -31.05
N ASN A 546 27.61 -33.78 -32.33
CA ASN A 546 27.52 -32.62 -33.22
C ASN A 546 26.07 -32.13 -33.43
N ILE A 547 25.86 -30.82 -33.28
CA ILE A 547 24.57 -30.15 -33.39
C ILE A 547 23.90 -30.29 -34.77
N ARG A 548 24.67 -30.46 -35.85
CA ARG A 548 24.14 -30.56 -37.22
C ARG A 548 23.46 -31.90 -37.49
N GLU A 549 24.03 -32.98 -36.96
CA GLU A 549 23.61 -34.36 -37.25
C GLU A 549 22.73 -34.95 -36.15
N ASN A 550 22.89 -34.51 -34.90
CA ASN A 550 22.19 -35.08 -33.74
C ASN A 550 21.28 -34.03 -33.09
N LYS A 551 20.03 -33.97 -33.55
CA LYS A 551 19.01 -33.04 -33.04
C LYS A 551 18.33 -33.54 -31.76
N ASN A 552 18.01 -34.83 -31.70
CA ASN A 552 17.30 -35.46 -30.59
C ASN A 552 18.23 -36.39 -29.79
N TRP A 553 17.89 -36.62 -28.52
CA TRP A 553 18.60 -37.59 -27.68
C TRP A 553 18.24 -39.03 -28.08
N GLU A 554 19.22 -39.94 -28.07
CA GLU A 554 19.13 -41.32 -28.58
C GLU A 554 19.97 -42.25 -27.70
N SER A 555 19.77 -43.56 -27.81
CA SER A 555 20.51 -44.56 -27.04
C SER A 555 22.03 -44.49 -27.24
N LYS A 556 22.50 -44.17 -28.45
CA LYS A 556 23.94 -43.99 -28.74
C LYS A 556 24.55 -42.86 -27.90
N HIS A 557 23.80 -41.78 -27.66
CA HIS A 557 24.23 -40.65 -26.84
C HIS A 557 24.36 -41.05 -25.38
N THR A 558 23.39 -41.80 -24.85
CA THR A 558 23.44 -42.36 -23.49
C THR A 558 24.66 -43.26 -23.31
N ASN A 559 24.91 -44.18 -24.25
CA ASN A 559 26.05 -45.10 -24.17
C ASN A 559 27.39 -44.37 -24.17
N LYS A 560 27.53 -43.32 -24.99
CA LYS A 560 28.76 -42.51 -25.04
C LYS A 560 28.93 -41.59 -23.85
N LEU A 561 27.84 -41.06 -23.31
CA LEU A 561 27.87 -40.31 -22.06
C LEU A 561 28.34 -41.21 -20.90
N LEU A 562 27.85 -42.44 -20.82
CA LEU A 562 28.29 -43.43 -19.85
C LEU A 562 29.78 -43.80 -20.04
N GLU A 563 30.24 -43.98 -21.29
CA GLU A 563 31.66 -44.22 -21.60
C GLU A 563 32.56 -43.08 -21.08
N PHE A 564 32.14 -41.82 -21.22
CA PHE A 564 32.89 -40.67 -20.70
C PHE A 564 32.97 -40.66 -19.16
N ALA A 565 31.96 -41.19 -18.49
CA ALA A 565 31.92 -41.23 -17.03
C ALA A 565 32.69 -42.42 -16.45
N SER A 566 32.59 -43.61 -17.07
CA SER A 566 33.10 -44.86 -16.52
C SER A 566 34.53 -45.22 -16.95
N ASP A 567 34.96 -44.82 -18.16
CA ASP A 567 36.34 -45.04 -18.59
C ASP A 567 37.28 -44.08 -17.84
N THR A 568 38.21 -44.64 -17.06
CA THR A 568 39.10 -43.86 -16.19
C THR A 568 39.93 -42.82 -16.96
N LYS A 569 40.34 -43.13 -18.20
CA LYS A 569 41.14 -42.20 -19.02
C LYS A 569 40.26 -41.08 -19.56
N LEU A 570 39.07 -41.39 -20.07
CA LEU A 570 38.14 -40.39 -20.60
C LEU A 570 37.57 -39.50 -19.48
N SER A 571 37.28 -40.06 -18.31
CA SER A 571 36.83 -39.31 -17.14
C SER A 571 37.92 -38.37 -16.61
N GLY A 572 39.19 -38.81 -16.62
CA GLY A 572 40.34 -37.96 -16.35
C GLY A 572 40.48 -36.82 -17.37
N LEU A 573 40.36 -37.11 -18.66
CA LEU A 573 40.39 -36.09 -19.71
C LEU A 573 39.24 -35.08 -19.58
N CYS A 574 38.06 -35.54 -19.15
CA CYS A 574 36.93 -34.64 -18.86
C CYS A 574 37.29 -33.63 -17.76
N TYR A 575 38.00 -34.05 -16.73
CA TYR A 575 38.49 -33.16 -15.68
C TYR A 575 39.53 -32.15 -16.20
N ASP A 576 40.51 -32.63 -16.97
CA ASP A 576 41.59 -31.80 -17.50
C ASP A 576 41.04 -30.71 -18.43
N VAL A 577 40.13 -31.08 -19.34
CA VAL A 577 39.53 -30.18 -20.31
C VAL A 577 38.68 -29.08 -19.64
N VAL A 578 37.98 -29.39 -18.55
CA VAL A 578 37.23 -28.39 -17.78
C VAL A 578 38.19 -27.37 -17.14
N THR A 579 39.34 -27.83 -16.64
CA THR A 579 40.37 -26.96 -16.06
C THR A 579 41.05 -26.07 -17.11
N GLU A 580 41.34 -26.63 -18.29
CA GLU A 580 41.86 -25.89 -19.44
C GLU A 580 40.85 -24.85 -19.94
N LEU A 581 39.57 -25.21 -20.05
CA LEU A 581 38.50 -24.28 -20.43
C LEU A 581 38.39 -23.12 -19.46
N ASN A 582 38.45 -23.38 -18.15
CA ASN A 582 38.44 -22.31 -17.17
C ASN A 582 39.61 -21.33 -17.35
N SER A 583 40.81 -21.83 -17.68
CA SER A 583 41.99 -21.00 -17.93
C SER A 583 41.83 -20.17 -19.21
N PHE A 584 41.36 -20.79 -20.29
CA PHE A 584 41.06 -20.12 -21.56
C PHE A 584 40.00 -19.01 -21.42
N LEU A 585 38.93 -19.29 -20.68
CA LEU A 585 37.89 -18.31 -20.39
C LEU A 585 38.43 -17.13 -19.56
N LYS A 586 39.36 -17.41 -18.63
CA LYS A 586 40.00 -16.39 -17.81
C LYS A 586 40.86 -15.45 -18.64
N GLU A 587 41.62 -15.98 -19.60
CA GLU A 587 42.41 -15.16 -20.52
C GLU A 587 41.54 -14.25 -21.39
N LYS A 588 40.37 -14.74 -21.84
CA LYS A 588 39.41 -13.95 -22.63
C LYS A 588 38.51 -13.04 -21.81
N ASN A 589 38.62 -13.06 -20.47
CA ASN A 589 37.71 -12.38 -19.54
C ASN A 589 36.21 -12.69 -19.81
N VAL A 590 35.92 -13.96 -20.13
CA VAL A 590 34.57 -14.47 -20.36
C VAL A 590 34.21 -15.47 -19.27
N LYS A 591 32.93 -15.52 -18.90
CA LYS A 591 32.37 -16.54 -18.00
C LYS A 591 31.34 -17.38 -18.71
N ILE A 592 31.19 -18.63 -18.28
CA ILE A 592 30.12 -19.53 -18.70
C ILE A 592 29.23 -19.83 -17.49
N TRP A 593 27.93 -19.64 -17.65
CA TRP A 593 26.89 -20.13 -16.75
C TRP A 593 26.18 -21.31 -17.39
N ILE A 594 26.05 -22.43 -16.68
CA ILE A 594 25.34 -23.62 -17.12
C ILE A 594 24.13 -23.79 -16.22
N LEU A 595 22.94 -23.66 -16.81
CA LEU A 595 21.67 -23.69 -16.09
C LEU A 595 21.02 -25.07 -16.19
N TYR A 596 20.42 -25.53 -15.09
CA TYR A 596 19.70 -26.81 -15.01
C TYR A 596 18.29 -26.55 -14.44
N ASP A 597 17.23 -26.82 -15.19
CA ASP A 597 15.82 -26.75 -14.77
C ASP A 597 15.08 -28.04 -15.17
N ASP A 598 13.82 -28.23 -14.74
CA ASP A 598 13.00 -29.44 -14.96
C ASP A 598 13.62 -30.76 -14.46
N LEU A 599 14.60 -30.69 -13.54
CA LEU A 599 15.19 -31.88 -12.94
C LEU A 599 14.15 -32.72 -12.17
N ASP A 600 13.11 -32.10 -11.63
CA ASP A 600 12.00 -32.78 -10.95
C ASP A 600 11.07 -33.53 -11.90
N GLN A 601 11.03 -33.14 -13.18
CA GLN A 601 10.25 -33.87 -14.21
C GLN A 601 11.03 -35.05 -14.77
N ASP A 602 12.34 -34.87 -15.01
CA ASP A 602 13.19 -35.87 -15.65
C ASP A 602 13.88 -36.81 -14.65
N ILE A 603 13.96 -36.48 -13.36
CA ILE A 603 14.45 -37.39 -12.32
C ILE A 603 13.26 -37.79 -11.46
N ASN A 604 12.83 -39.05 -11.61
CA ASN A 604 11.63 -39.57 -10.96
C ASN A 604 11.62 -39.30 -9.45
N GLU A 605 10.57 -38.61 -9.00
CA GLU A 605 10.37 -38.31 -7.59
C GLU A 605 10.19 -39.59 -6.77
N ASN A 606 10.81 -39.63 -5.59
CA ASN A 606 10.85 -40.80 -4.69
C ASN A 606 11.58 -42.03 -5.24
N ALA A 607 12.27 -41.93 -6.38
CA ALA A 607 13.16 -42.98 -6.81
C ALA A 607 14.32 -43.15 -5.81
N SER A 608 14.72 -44.38 -5.53
CA SER A 608 15.81 -44.69 -4.59
C SER A 608 17.14 -44.01 -4.95
N TRP A 609 17.34 -43.71 -6.24
CA TRP A 609 18.56 -43.11 -6.79
C TRP A 609 18.48 -41.58 -6.99
N GLN A 610 17.32 -40.95 -6.74
CA GLN A 610 17.14 -39.49 -6.90
C GLN A 610 18.17 -38.70 -6.08
N GLN A 611 18.44 -39.16 -4.85
CA GLN A 611 19.39 -38.55 -3.91
C GLN A 611 20.82 -38.57 -4.45
N GLU A 612 21.24 -39.70 -5.03
CA GLU A 612 22.57 -39.87 -5.62
C GLU A 612 22.73 -38.99 -6.88
N ALA A 613 21.71 -38.97 -7.73
CA ALA A 613 21.71 -38.17 -8.96
C ALA A 613 21.81 -36.67 -8.67
N LEU A 614 20.89 -36.14 -7.88
CA LEU A 614 20.89 -34.71 -7.54
C LEU A 614 22.10 -34.35 -6.65
N GLY A 615 22.50 -35.25 -5.73
CA GLY A 615 23.69 -35.07 -4.91
C GLY A 615 24.98 -34.99 -5.73
N GLY A 616 25.11 -35.79 -6.78
CA GLY A 616 26.23 -35.72 -7.73
C GLY A 616 26.31 -34.38 -8.46
N LEU A 617 25.17 -33.83 -8.89
CA LEU A 617 25.11 -32.50 -9.54
C LEU A 617 25.48 -31.38 -8.56
N MET A 618 24.97 -31.43 -7.33
CA MET A 618 25.35 -30.47 -6.28
C MET A 618 26.85 -30.55 -6.00
N ARG A 619 27.40 -31.75 -5.89
CA ARG A 619 28.83 -31.95 -5.70
C ARG A 619 29.65 -31.39 -6.86
N LEU A 620 29.18 -31.51 -8.10
CA LEU A 620 29.85 -30.90 -9.27
C LEU A 620 29.95 -29.38 -9.12
N ALA A 621 28.86 -28.72 -8.74
CA ALA A 621 28.84 -27.28 -8.50
C ALA A 621 29.80 -26.87 -7.36
N TYR A 622 29.78 -27.63 -6.25
CA TYR A 622 30.64 -27.41 -5.09
C TYR A 622 32.13 -27.59 -5.41
N ASP A 623 32.49 -28.72 -6.03
CA ASP A 623 33.88 -29.07 -6.36
C ASP A 623 34.46 -28.07 -7.36
N SER A 624 33.66 -27.59 -8.32
CA SER A 624 34.08 -26.57 -9.28
C SER A 624 34.53 -25.28 -8.60
N ASN A 625 33.81 -24.84 -7.56
CA ASN A 625 34.20 -23.66 -6.81
C ASN A 625 35.48 -23.87 -5.98
N ASN A 626 35.61 -25.02 -5.31
CA ASN A 626 36.79 -25.35 -4.49
C ASN A 626 38.06 -25.54 -5.33
N GLN A 627 37.91 -26.02 -6.56
CA GLN A 627 38.98 -26.15 -7.54
C GLN A 627 39.34 -24.82 -8.22
N LYS A 628 38.75 -23.70 -7.78
CA LYS A 628 38.98 -22.35 -8.32
C LYS A 628 38.58 -22.23 -9.80
N LEU A 629 37.60 -23.01 -10.25
CA LEU A 629 37.04 -22.90 -11.60
C LEU A 629 36.09 -21.70 -11.66
N TYR A 630 36.64 -20.49 -11.52
CA TYR A 630 35.83 -19.30 -11.33
C TYR A 630 35.10 -18.79 -12.58
N GLN A 631 35.47 -19.30 -13.75
CA GLN A 631 34.86 -18.92 -15.02
C GLN A 631 33.76 -19.86 -15.49
N ILE A 632 33.55 -20.99 -14.81
CA ILE A 632 32.47 -21.93 -15.10
C ILE A 632 31.57 -21.97 -13.85
N ARG A 633 30.31 -21.60 -14.01
CA ARG A 633 29.33 -21.54 -12.92
C ARG A 633 28.11 -22.37 -13.24
N PHE A 634 27.56 -22.98 -12.20
CA PHE A 634 26.37 -23.79 -12.27
C PHE A 634 25.22 -23.04 -11.59
N LYS A 635 24.06 -23.02 -12.23
CA LYS A 635 22.82 -22.48 -11.66
C LYS A 635 21.73 -23.55 -11.76
N ILE A 636 21.44 -24.19 -10.63
CA ILE A 636 20.57 -25.35 -10.54
C ILE A 636 19.22 -24.91 -9.98
N PHE A 637 18.18 -24.97 -10.80
CA PHE A 637 16.81 -24.70 -10.43
C PHE A 637 16.19 -25.97 -9.84
N LEU A 638 15.67 -25.87 -8.62
CA LEU A 638 15.10 -27.03 -7.92
C LEU A 638 13.85 -26.65 -7.14
N ARG A 639 12.97 -27.62 -6.94
CA ARG A 639 11.81 -27.45 -6.05
C ARG A 639 12.28 -27.44 -4.58
N GLU A 640 11.66 -26.60 -3.76
CA GLU A 640 12.11 -26.37 -2.37
C GLU A 640 11.95 -27.61 -1.46
N ASP A 641 10.91 -28.40 -1.67
CA ASP A 641 10.67 -29.67 -1.00
C ASP A 641 11.72 -30.72 -1.38
N ILE A 642 12.08 -30.82 -2.68
CA ILE A 642 13.15 -31.71 -3.14
C ILE A 642 14.47 -31.29 -2.52
N TRP A 643 14.81 -29.99 -2.55
CA TRP A 643 16.01 -29.48 -1.89
C TRP A 643 16.02 -29.80 -0.39
N SER A 644 14.90 -29.58 0.31
CA SER A 644 14.79 -29.81 1.75
C SER A 644 15.06 -31.27 2.10
N ASN A 645 14.52 -32.20 1.31
CA ASN A 645 14.66 -33.64 1.49
C ASN A 645 15.98 -34.20 0.91
N LEU A 646 16.73 -33.42 0.14
CA LEU A 646 17.98 -33.86 -0.46
C LEU A 646 19.07 -34.05 0.61
N VAL A 647 19.72 -35.20 0.64
CA VAL A 647 20.82 -35.54 1.55
C VAL A 647 22.04 -35.90 0.72
N PHE A 648 23.10 -35.09 0.85
CA PHE A 648 24.37 -35.31 0.17
C PHE A 648 25.52 -34.74 0.99
N THR A 649 26.74 -35.19 0.69
CA THR A 649 27.95 -34.71 1.36
C THR A 649 28.15 -33.21 1.13
N ASN A 650 28.52 -32.48 2.18
CA ASN A 650 28.75 -31.03 2.16
C ASN A 650 27.53 -30.15 1.92
N LYS A 651 26.29 -30.64 2.07
CA LYS A 651 25.07 -29.80 1.97
C LYS A 651 25.12 -28.57 2.88
N SER A 652 25.71 -28.67 4.08
CA SER A 652 25.88 -27.54 5.01
C SER A 652 26.70 -26.36 4.45
N HIS A 653 27.50 -26.59 3.40
CA HIS A 653 28.27 -25.54 2.73
C HIS A 653 27.44 -24.74 1.71
N PHE A 654 26.23 -25.20 1.37
CA PHE A 654 25.26 -24.48 0.55
C PHE A 654 24.39 -23.57 1.44
N GLY A 655 25.04 -22.71 2.23
CA GLY A 655 24.36 -21.73 3.07
C GLY A 655 23.60 -20.66 2.26
N ASP A 656 23.11 -19.64 2.94
CA ASP A 656 22.26 -18.60 2.34
C ASP A 656 22.96 -17.83 1.20
N GLU A 657 24.29 -17.71 1.21
CA GLU A 657 25.03 -17.05 0.12
C GLU A 657 25.10 -17.87 -1.18
N ARG A 658 24.85 -19.18 -1.10
CA ARG A 658 24.99 -20.14 -2.22
C ARG A 658 23.65 -20.65 -2.72
N THR A 659 22.58 -20.35 -2.00
CA THR A 659 21.22 -20.75 -2.37
C THR A 659 20.30 -19.55 -2.38
N LEU A 660 19.40 -19.50 -3.34
CA LEU A 660 18.38 -18.46 -3.48
C LEU A 660 17.01 -19.10 -3.38
N LEU A 661 16.15 -18.64 -2.49
CA LEU A 661 14.76 -19.12 -2.40
C LEU A 661 13.85 -18.09 -3.07
N LEU A 662 13.36 -18.42 -4.27
CA LEU A 662 12.44 -17.58 -5.02
C LEU A 662 11.11 -17.42 -4.27
N LYS A 663 10.83 -16.20 -3.85
CA LYS A 663 9.57 -15.81 -3.22
C LYS A 663 9.03 -14.55 -3.86
N TRP A 664 7.71 -14.49 -3.94
CA TRP A 664 7.04 -13.24 -4.29
C TRP A 664 6.85 -12.45 -3.01
N ASP A 665 7.70 -11.45 -2.82
CA ASP A 665 7.43 -10.47 -1.80
C ASP A 665 6.15 -9.69 -2.16
N LYS A 666 5.61 -8.98 -1.17
CA LYS A 666 4.36 -8.25 -1.33
C LYS A 666 4.45 -7.12 -2.36
N LYS A 667 5.60 -6.47 -2.50
CA LYS A 667 5.80 -5.38 -3.47
C LYS A 667 5.86 -5.95 -4.88
N ASP A 668 6.56 -7.06 -5.07
CA ASP A 668 6.65 -7.80 -6.33
C ASP A 668 5.28 -8.29 -6.78
N PHE A 669 4.43 -8.73 -5.83
CA PHE A 669 3.04 -9.05 -6.10
C PHE A 669 2.23 -7.84 -6.60
N PHE A 670 2.35 -6.68 -5.96
CA PHE A 670 1.64 -5.47 -6.42
C PHE A 670 2.17 -4.95 -7.76
N ARG A 671 3.49 -4.97 -7.98
CA ARG A 671 4.08 -4.63 -9.28
C ARG A 671 3.57 -5.55 -10.38
N LEU A 672 3.51 -6.85 -10.09
CA LEU A 672 2.93 -7.83 -11.00
C LEU A 672 1.47 -7.49 -11.33
N ALA A 673 0.63 -7.24 -10.32
CA ALA A 673 -0.77 -6.88 -10.52
C ALA A 673 -0.91 -5.63 -11.41
N TYR A 674 -0.06 -4.62 -11.16
CA TYR A 674 -0.07 -3.38 -11.92
C TYR A 674 0.34 -3.62 -13.38
N ARG A 675 1.45 -4.33 -13.62
CA ARG A 675 1.92 -4.67 -14.98
C ARG A 675 0.92 -5.53 -15.75
N LEU A 676 0.29 -6.51 -15.10
CA LEU A 676 -0.76 -7.32 -15.74
C LEU A 676 -1.93 -6.44 -16.21
N THR A 677 -2.29 -5.43 -15.43
CA THR A 677 -3.44 -4.57 -15.73
C THR A 677 -3.08 -3.53 -16.80
N VAL A 678 -1.91 -2.90 -16.70
CA VAL A 678 -1.42 -1.90 -17.64
C VAL A 678 -1.01 -2.51 -18.98
N GLY A 679 -0.26 -3.62 -18.97
CA GLY A 679 0.12 -4.35 -20.18
C GLY A 679 -1.08 -4.99 -20.88
N GLY A 680 -2.17 -5.23 -20.14
CA GLY A 680 -3.43 -5.73 -20.64
C GLY A 680 -4.36 -4.70 -21.26
N SER A 681 -4.14 -3.39 -21.03
CA SER A 681 -5.03 -2.32 -21.49
C SER A 681 -4.32 -0.97 -21.59
N GLU A 682 -4.17 -0.48 -22.83
CA GLU A 682 -3.66 0.88 -23.09
C GLU A 682 -4.61 1.97 -22.57
N LYS A 683 -5.93 1.71 -22.53
CA LYS A 683 -6.90 2.61 -21.88
C LYS A 683 -6.58 2.73 -20.38
N PHE A 684 -6.37 1.61 -19.69
CA PHE A 684 -6.03 1.60 -18.26
C PHE A 684 -4.66 2.22 -17.99
N LYS A 685 -3.68 2.00 -18.86
CA LYS A 685 -2.37 2.67 -18.80
C LYS A 685 -2.49 4.19 -18.86
N THR A 686 -3.24 4.70 -19.83
CA THR A 686 -3.47 6.13 -19.99
C THR A 686 -4.19 6.72 -18.77
N PHE A 687 -5.20 5.99 -18.27
CA PHE A 687 -5.96 6.36 -17.08
C PHE A 687 -5.09 6.42 -15.81
N THR A 688 -4.31 5.38 -15.53
CA THR A 688 -3.43 5.37 -14.35
C THR A 688 -2.30 6.39 -14.46
N ASN A 689 -1.75 6.64 -15.65
CA ASN A 689 -0.74 7.68 -15.84
C ASN A 689 -1.25 9.11 -15.56
N ARG A 690 -2.55 9.37 -15.74
CA ARG A 690 -3.16 10.67 -15.38
C ARG A 690 -3.26 10.86 -13.87
N ILE A 691 -3.50 9.78 -13.13
CA ILE A 691 -3.66 9.80 -11.67
C ILE A 691 -2.30 9.75 -10.98
N LEU A 692 -1.43 8.85 -11.44
CA LEU A 692 -0.10 8.62 -10.88
C LEU A 692 0.86 8.19 -12.01
N PRO A 693 1.60 9.14 -12.62
CA PRO A 693 2.53 8.83 -13.69
C PRO A 693 3.72 8.04 -13.15
N LEU A 694 3.81 6.76 -13.51
CA LEU A 694 4.92 5.88 -13.14
C LEU A 694 5.62 5.38 -14.41
N THR A 695 6.92 5.69 -14.54
CA THR A 695 7.78 5.02 -15.52
C THR A 695 8.12 3.60 -15.05
N ASP A 696 8.54 2.72 -15.97
CA ASP A 696 8.90 1.33 -15.62
C ASP A 696 10.01 1.25 -14.55
N ASN A 697 10.99 2.16 -14.61
CA ASN A 697 12.05 2.26 -13.60
C ASN A 697 11.50 2.70 -12.23
N GLN A 698 10.60 3.69 -12.22
CA GLN A 698 9.97 4.16 -10.98
C GLN A 698 9.08 3.08 -10.36
N LEU A 699 8.42 2.24 -11.16
CA LEU A 699 7.59 1.15 -10.66
C LEU A 699 8.42 0.09 -9.89
N ASP A 700 9.60 -0.25 -10.41
CA ASP A 700 10.50 -1.21 -9.75
C ASP A 700 11.09 -0.68 -8.44
N GLU A 701 11.22 0.64 -8.30
CA GLU A 701 11.74 1.32 -7.10
C GLU A 701 10.64 1.81 -6.15
N SER A 702 9.37 1.77 -6.59
CA SER A 702 8.21 2.23 -5.81
C SER A 702 8.02 1.44 -4.52
N ASP A 703 7.61 2.17 -3.49
CA ASP A 703 7.22 1.60 -2.20
C ASP A 703 5.82 0.96 -2.26
N GLU A 704 5.46 0.27 -1.18
CA GLU A 704 4.18 -0.45 -1.10
C GLU A 704 2.98 0.50 -1.22
N GLU A 705 3.09 1.71 -0.66
CA GLU A 705 1.99 2.66 -0.66
C GLU A 705 1.70 3.21 -2.04
N THR A 706 2.74 3.58 -2.78
CA THR A 706 2.65 4.03 -4.17
C THR A 706 2.00 2.96 -5.03
N LEU A 707 2.41 1.70 -4.86
CA LEU A 707 1.83 0.56 -5.58
C LEU A 707 0.35 0.32 -5.22
N ARG A 708 -0.05 0.51 -3.95
CA ARG A 708 -1.46 0.41 -3.54
C ARG A 708 -2.31 1.51 -4.15
N LYS A 709 -1.79 2.74 -4.23
CA LYS A 709 -2.45 3.88 -4.89
C LYS A 709 -2.56 3.63 -6.40
N ALA A 710 -1.50 3.13 -7.03
CA ALA A 710 -1.53 2.80 -8.47
C ALA A 710 -2.58 1.73 -8.83
N LEU A 711 -2.87 0.80 -7.91
CA LEU A 711 -3.86 -0.26 -8.09
C LEU A 711 -5.26 0.10 -7.61
N SER A 712 -5.45 1.23 -6.94
CA SER A 712 -6.78 1.63 -6.46
C SER A 712 -7.82 1.78 -7.56
N PRO A 713 -7.49 2.25 -8.77
CA PRO A 713 -8.50 2.35 -9.82
C PRO A 713 -8.98 0.98 -10.32
N LEU A 714 -8.19 -0.09 -10.13
CA LEU A 714 -8.59 -1.44 -10.48
C LEU A 714 -9.59 -2.02 -9.48
N TRP A 715 -9.27 -2.04 -8.19
CA TRP A 715 -10.03 -2.80 -7.18
C TRP A 715 -10.39 -2.01 -5.91
N GLY A 716 -10.18 -0.70 -5.90
CA GLY A 716 -10.47 0.20 -4.77
C GLY A 716 -9.36 0.23 -3.72
N LEU A 717 -9.30 1.31 -2.93
CA LEU A 717 -8.35 1.42 -1.83
C LEU A 717 -8.74 0.57 -0.63
N ARG A 718 -10.00 0.68 -0.16
CA ARG A 718 -10.49 0.08 1.09
C ARG A 718 -11.72 -0.79 0.86
N GLN A 719 -11.94 -1.77 1.74
CA GLN A 719 -13.11 -2.64 1.67
C GLN A 719 -14.41 -1.89 2.01
N GLN A 720 -15.47 -2.07 1.20
CA GLN A 720 -16.77 -1.40 1.41
C GLN A 720 -17.41 -1.67 2.79
N LYS A 721 -17.14 -2.82 3.42
CA LYS A 721 -17.70 -3.20 4.73
C LYS A 721 -16.74 -3.01 5.92
N SER A 722 -15.46 -2.75 5.65
CA SER A 722 -14.41 -2.61 6.68
C SER A 722 -13.59 -1.38 6.37
N LYS A 723 -13.80 -0.30 7.15
CA LYS A 723 -13.10 0.98 6.97
C LYS A 723 -11.57 0.89 7.13
N ASN A 724 -11.03 -0.22 7.64
CA ASN A 724 -9.63 -0.34 8.05
C ASN A 724 -8.77 -1.29 7.20
N ALA A 725 -9.35 -2.05 6.26
CA ALA A 725 -8.60 -3.02 5.46
C ALA A 725 -8.46 -2.58 4.00
N TYR A 726 -7.21 -2.49 3.51
CA TYR A 726 -6.94 -2.20 2.10
C TYR A 726 -7.28 -3.40 1.21
N VAL A 727 -7.90 -3.16 0.05
CA VAL A 727 -8.31 -4.25 -0.86
C VAL A 727 -7.08 -4.99 -1.40
N ALA A 728 -6.04 -4.26 -1.80
CA ALA A 728 -4.77 -4.85 -2.25
C ALA A 728 -4.16 -5.81 -1.20
N GLN A 729 -4.16 -5.40 0.08
CA GLN A 729 -3.69 -6.24 1.18
C GLN A 729 -4.52 -7.50 1.34
N TRP A 730 -5.84 -7.36 1.22
CA TRP A 730 -6.76 -8.46 1.32
C TRP A 730 -6.56 -9.47 0.19
N VAL A 731 -6.48 -9.02 -1.06
CA VAL A 731 -6.18 -9.87 -2.22
C VAL A 731 -4.86 -10.61 -2.01
N TYR A 732 -3.79 -9.89 -1.63
CA TYR A 732 -2.49 -10.50 -1.33
C TYR A 732 -2.60 -11.59 -0.26
N SER A 733 -3.25 -11.29 0.89
CA SER A 733 -3.39 -12.24 2.00
C SER A 733 -4.24 -13.48 1.67
N ARG A 734 -5.12 -13.38 0.66
CA ARG A 734 -5.97 -14.47 0.20
C ARG A 734 -5.32 -15.32 -0.89
N LEU A 735 -4.33 -14.77 -1.60
CA LEU A 735 -3.54 -15.49 -2.58
C LEU A 735 -2.22 -16.03 -2.04
N THR A 736 -1.99 -15.86 -0.73
CA THR A 736 -0.76 -16.26 -0.04
C THR A 736 -1.03 -17.45 0.88
N ASP A 737 -0.14 -18.44 0.84
CA ASP A 737 -0.21 -19.64 1.67
C ASP A 737 0.31 -19.42 3.11
N SER A 738 0.35 -20.47 3.94
CA SER A 738 0.81 -20.36 5.33
C SER A 738 2.31 -20.13 5.49
N SER A 739 3.08 -20.36 4.43
CA SER A 739 4.53 -20.18 4.37
C SER A 739 4.93 -18.87 3.68
N GLU A 740 3.97 -17.95 3.52
CA GLU A 740 4.14 -16.64 2.88
C GLU A 740 4.51 -16.70 1.39
N ASN A 741 4.14 -17.78 0.68
CA ASN A 741 4.31 -17.81 -0.77
C ASN A 741 3.04 -17.38 -1.48
N THR A 742 3.20 -16.49 -2.46
CA THR A 742 2.14 -16.00 -3.33
C THR A 742 2.32 -16.52 -4.74
N TYR A 743 1.23 -16.82 -5.43
CA TYR A 743 1.24 -17.49 -6.73
C TYR A 743 0.74 -16.58 -7.85
N PRO A 744 1.62 -16.11 -8.77
CA PRO A 744 1.26 -15.25 -9.90
C PRO A 744 0.10 -15.75 -10.76
N ARG A 745 0.03 -17.06 -11.04
CA ARG A 745 -1.03 -17.65 -11.87
C ARG A 745 -2.41 -17.51 -11.22
N SER A 746 -2.49 -17.60 -9.90
CA SER A 746 -3.76 -17.43 -9.17
C SER A 746 -4.27 -16.00 -9.22
N LEU A 747 -3.36 -15.01 -9.29
CA LEU A 747 -3.75 -13.62 -9.52
C LEU A 747 -4.39 -13.44 -10.90
N THR A 748 -3.79 -14.01 -11.95
CA THR A 748 -4.36 -13.95 -13.31
C THR A 748 -5.76 -14.56 -13.38
N ILE A 749 -5.96 -15.73 -12.75
CA ILE A 749 -7.27 -16.39 -12.69
C ILE A 749 -8.29 -15.53 -11.95
N LEU A 750 -7.92 -14.98 -10.80
CA LEU A 750 -8.78 -14.06 -10.03
C LEU A 750 -9.24 -12.89 -10.90
N LEU A 751 -8.31 -12.23 -11.59
CA LEU A 751 -8.61 -11.02 -12.37
C LEU A 751 -9.48 -11.33 -13.58
N ASN A 752 -9.24 -12.45 -14.28
CA ASN A 752 -10.06 -12.90 -15.41
C ASN A 752 -11.50 -13.22 -14.98
N GLU A 753 -11.68 -13.97 -13.88
CA GLU A 753 -13.01 -14.31 -13.38
C GLU A 753 -13.74 -13.09 -12.81
N ALA A 754 -13.04 -12.19 -12.12
CA ALA A 754 -13.61 -10.93 -11.65
C ALA A 754 -14.07 -10.04 -12.82
N LYS A 755 -13.27 -9.94 -13.89
CA LYS A 755 -13.63 -9.22 -15.13
C LYS A 755 -14.89 -9.83 -15.76
N LYS A 756 -14.91 -11.15 -15.93
CA LYS A 756 -16.03 -11.87 -16.55
C LYS A 756 -17.34 -11.58 -15.83
N LEU A 757 -17.34 -11.65 -14.49
CA LEU A 757 -18.52 -11.38 -13.67
C LEU A 757 -18.99 -9.92 -13.73
N GLU A 758 -18.07 -8.96 -13.86
CA GLU A 758 -18.46 -7.55 -14.05
C GLU A 758 -19.19 -7.34 -15.38
N ILE A 759 -18.72 -7.98 -16.46
CA ILE A 759 -19.34 -7.91 -17.79
C ILE A 759 -20.71 -8.59 -17.78
N GLU A 760 -20.82 -9.78 -17.18
CA GLU A 760 -22.07 -10.55 -17.15
C GLU A 760 -23.16 -9.91 -16.29
N GLN A 761 -22.82 -9.36 -15.12
CA GLN A 761 -23.82 -8.85 -14.17
C GLN A 761 -24.28 -7.43 -14.46
N ASN A 762 -23.44 -6.60 -15.10
CA ASN A 762 -23.68 -5.18 -15.42
C ASN A 762 -24.69 -4.48 -14.46
N PRO A 763 -24.34 -4.35 -13.16
CA PRO A 763 -25.26 -3.88 -12.15
C PRO A 763 -25.59 -2.38 -12.31
N LYS A 764 -26.84 -1.99 -12.03
CA LYS A 764 -27.24 -0.56 -11.97
C LYS A 764 -26.52 0.24 -10.88
N THR A 765 -25.97 -0.42 -9.87
CA THR A 765 -25.24 0.18 -8.74
C THR A 765 -23.76 -0.21 -8.77
N ALA A 766 -23.05 0.29 -9.79
CA ALA A 766 -21.60 0.13 -9.89
C ALA A 766 -20.86 1.17 -9.03
N PRO A 767 -19.67 0.85 -8.48
CA PRO A 767 -18.81 1.83 -7.84
C PRO A 767 -18.26 2.81 -8.87
N ASN A 768 -18.14 4.08 -8.49
CA ASN A 768 -17.60 5.12 -9.36
C ASN A 768 -16.09 5.30 -9.20
N ASP A 769 -15.48 4.75 -8.17
CA ASP A 769 -14.08 4.97 -7.78
C ASP A 769 -13.14 3.80 -8.14
N HIS A 770 -13.65 2.69 -8.71
CA HIS A 770 -12.84 1.54 -9.14
C HIS A 770 -13.56 0.62 -10.15
N LEU A 771 -12.79 -0.20 -10.88
CA LEU A 771 -13.28 -1.07 -11.95
C LEU A 771 -13.88 -2.40 -11.46
N LEU A 772 -13.27 -3.10 -10.50
CA LEU A 772 -13.70 -4.45 -10.07
C LEU A 772 -14.33 -4.43 -8.68
N ARG A 773 -15.62 -4.79 -8.56
CA ARG A 773 -16.31 -4.78 -7.26
C ARG A 773 -15.76 -5.84 -6.33
N TRP A 774 -15.93 -5.58 -5.03
CA TRP A 774 -15.66 -6.55 -3.96
C TRP A 774 -16.28 -7.93 -4.22
N THR A 775 -17.53 -8.00 -4.70
CA THR A 775 -18.23 -9.26 -4.99
C THR A 775 -17.54 -10.05 -6.10
N SER A 776 -17.13 -9.37 -7.16
CA SER A 776 -16.45 -9.96 -8.32
C SER A 776 -15.05 -10.45 -7.94
N LEU A 777 -14.32 -9.66 -7.14
CA LEU A 777 -13.02 -10.06 -6.58
C LEU A 777 -13.14 -11.26 -5.63
N THR A 778 -14.20 -11.30 -4.81
CA THR A 778 -14.46 -12.43 -3.90
C THR A 778 -14.69 -13.72 -4.67
N GLU A 779 -15.46 -13.67 -5.76
CA GLU A 779 -15.71 -14.85 -6.59
C GLU A 779 -14.46 -15.26 -7.39
N GLY A 780 -13.72 -14.29 -7.93
CA GLY A 780 -12.42 -14.56 -8.57
C GLY A 780 -11.41 -15.21 -7.61
N LEU A 781 -11.40 -14.81 -6.33
CA LEU A 781 -10.61 -15.48 -5.30
C LEU A 781 -11.01 -16.94 -5.06
N LYS A 782 -12.30 -17.27 -5.11
CA LYS A 782 -12.74 -18.66 -4.99
C LYS A 782 -12.22 -19.49 -6.17
N GLN A 783 -12.31 -18.97 -7.39
CA GLN A 783 -11.79 -19.66 -8.57
C GLN A 783 -10.26 -19.84 -8.51
N ALA A 784 -9.53 -18.82 -8.05
CA ALA A 784 -8.11 -18.91 -7.79
C ALA A 784 -7.77 -19.95 -6.70
N SER A 785 -8.60 -20.05 -5.66
CA SER A 785 -8.49 -21.08 -4.61
C SER A 785 -8.71 -22.49 -5.16
N VAL A 786 -9.73 -22.69 -6.01
CA VAL A 786 -10.00 -23.97 -6.69
C VAL A 786 -8.81 -24.41 -7.54
N GLU A 787 -8.23 -23.50 -8.33
CA GLU A 787 -7.03 -23.82 -9.14
C GLU A 787 -5.88 -24.30 -8.26
N ARG A 788 -5.61 -23.61 -7.14
CA ARG A 788 -4.51 -24.01 -6.24
C ARG A 788 -4.76 -25.32 -5.53
N CYS A 789 -6.00 -25.60 -5.12
CA CYS A 789 -6.35 -26.88 -4.53
C CYS A 789 -6.14 -28.02 -5.52
N ASN A 790 -6.54 -27.84 -6.80
CA ASN A 790 -6.29 -28.82 -7.86
C ASN A 790 -4.80 -28.98 -8.15
N ALA A 791 -4.02 -27.89 -8.14
CA ALA A 791 -2.57 -27.95 -8.31
C ALA A 791 -1.90 -28.79 -7.21
N ILE A 792 -2.27 -28.59 -5.93
CA ILE A 792 -1.74 -29.37 -4.80
C ILE A 792 -2.14 -30.84 -4.89
N LYS A 793 -3.39 -31.16 -5.30
CA LYS A 793 -3.80 -32.56 -5.51
C LYS A 793 -2.95 -33.27 -6.55
N ASN A 794 -2.57 -32.56 -7.62
CA ASN A 794 -1.69 -33.09 -8.66
C ASN A 794 -0.22 -33.15 -8.24
N GLU A 795 0.24 -32.23 -7.39
CA GLU A 795 1.61 -32.18 -6.88
C GLU A 795 1.88 -33.25 -5.81
N TYR A 796 0.88 -33.61 -5.01
CA TYR A 796 1.01 -34.61 -3.95
C TYR A 796 -0.10 -35.68 -4.08
N PRO A 797 -0.04 -36.55 -5.11
CA PRO A 797 -1.04 -37.60 -5.32
C PRO A 797 -1.16 -38.56 -4.14
N GLU A 798 -0.09 -38.73 -3.36
CA GLU A 798 -0.06 -39.55 -2.15
C GLU A 798 -1.03 -39.07 -1.05
N PHE A 799 -1.44 -37.80 -1.09
CA PHE A 799 -2.40 -37.21 -0.15
C PHE A 799 -3.76 -36.92 -0.79
N SER A 800 -4.05 -37.47 -1.96
CA SER A 800 -5.31 -37.25 -2.68
C SER A 800 -6.56 -37.59 -1.86
N GLU A 801 -6.58 -38.71 -1.15
CA GLU A 801 -7.69 -39.08 -0.25
C GLU A 801 -7.88 -38.06 0.89
N PHE A 802 -6.76 -37.61 1.49
CA PHE A 802 -6.79 -36.57 2.52
C PHE A 802 -7.38 -35.26 1.99
N PHE A 803 -6.95 -34.80 0.81
CA PHE A 803 -7.45 -33.56 0.21
C PHE A 803 -8.91 -33.63 -0.23
N ASN A 804 -9.45 -34.82 -0.48
CA ASN A 804 -10.88 -34.99 -0.79
C ASN A 804 -11.75 -34.92 0.47
N GLU A 805 -11.23 -35.33 1.63
CA GLU A 805 -11.95 -35.35 2.90
C GLU A 805 -11.63 -34.15 3.81
N ILE A 806 -10.68 -33.28 3.43
CA ILE A 806 -10.24 -32.13 4.24
C ILE A 806 -11.36 -31.12 4.55
N SER A 807 -12.43 -31.10 3.75
CA SER A 807 -13.63 -30.26 3.99
C SER A 807 -14.35 -30.58 5.30
N THR A 808 -14.09 -31.77 5.88
CA THR A 808 -14.56 -32.15 7.22
C THR A 808 -13.93 -31.32 8.33
N LEU A 809 -12.74 -30.76 8.11
CA LEU A 809 -12.10 -29.82 9.02
C LEU A 809 -12.71 -28.42 8.82
N SER A 810 -12.73 -27.64 9.90
CA SER A 810 -13.02 -26.20 9.80
C SER A 810 -11.72 -25.40 9.65
N SER A 811 -11.79 -24.12 9.26
CA SER A 811 -10.58 -23.35 8.95
C SER A 811 -9.59 -23.16 10.12
N LEU A 812 -10.10 -23.31 11.35
CA LEU A 812 -9.34 -23.42 12.61
C LEU A 812 -9.74 -24.72 13.29
N PHE A 813 -8.80 -25.55 13.70
CA PHE A 813 -9.09 -26.87 14.27
C PHE A 813 -8.03 -27.29 15.31
N LYS A 814 -8.33 -28.34 16.08
CA LYS A 814 -7.40 -28.89 17.08
C LYS A 814 -6.60 -30.07 16.54
N LYS A 815 -5.51 -30.44 17.21
CA LYS A 815 -4.66 -31.56 16.80
C LYS A 815 -5.46 -32.86 16.67
N GLU A 816 -6.43 -33.10 17.55
CA GLU A 816 -7.22 -34.33 17.55
C GLU A 816 -8.09 -34.48 16.28
N ASP A 817 -8.63 -33.37 15.75
CA ASP A 817 -9.43 -33.36 14.53
C ASP A 817 -8.58 -33.79 13.32
N LEU A 818 -7.35 -33.28 13.24
CA LEU A 818 -6.40 -33.63 12.19
C LEU A 818 -5.90 -35.06 12.32
N GLU A 819 -5.64 -35.52 13.54
CA GLU A 819 -5.24 -36.89 13.83
C GLU A 819 -6.33 -37.88 13.43
N SER A 820 -7.59 -37.57 13.69
CA SER A 820 -8.73 -38.39 13.26
C SER A 820 -8.78 -38.54 11.73
N LEU A 821 -8.66 -37.41 11.02
CA LEU A 821 -8.66 -37.41 9.56
C LEU A 821 -7.45 -38.16 8.99
N TRP A 822 -6.25 -37.94 9.55
CA TRP A 822 -5.02 -38.63 9.14
C TRP A 822 -5.12 -40.15 9.33
N ASN A 823 -5.68 -40.61 10.46
CA ASN A 823 -5.94 -42.03 10.71
C ASN A 823 -6.89 -42.65 9.68
N LYS A 824 -7.89 -41.88 9.21
CA LYS A 824 -8.88 -42.34 8.22
C LYS A 824 -8.30 -42.44 6.80
N THR A 825 -7.40 -41.53 6.41
CA THR A 825 -6.99 -41.37 5.00
C THR A 825 -5.53 -41.72 4.69
N VAL A 826 -4.58 -41.45 5.59
CA VAL A 826 -3.13 -41.50 5.26
C VAL A 826 -2.38 -42.63 5.98
N LYS A 827 -2.88 -43.06 7.15
CA LYS A 827 -2.19 -44.05 8.00
C LYS A 827 -1.98 -45.43 7.36
N ASN A 828 -2.91 -45.85 6.49
CA ASN A 828 -2.81 -47.15 5.81
C ASN A 828 -2.02 -47.08 4.49
N SER A 829 -1.80 -45.88 3.96
CA SER A 829 -1.15 -45.63 2.67
C SER A 829 0.29 -45.12 2.79
N SER A 830 0.74 -44.72 4.00
CA SER A 830 2.10 -44.25 4.25
C SER A 830 2.65 -44.75 5.59
N GLN A 831 3.94 -45.10 5.65
CA GLN A 831 4.65 -45.43 6.90
C GLN A 831 5.04 -44.17 7.72
N GLN A 832 4.46 -43.00 7.43
CA GLN A 832 4.85 -41.73 8.05
C GLN A 832 4.22 -41.56 9.43
N SER A 833 4.94 -40.92 10.36
CA SER A 833 4.36 -40.51 11.64
C SER A 833 3.42 -39.31 11.46
N LEU A 834 2.49 -39.10 12.40
CA LEU A 834 1.62 -37.91 12.39
C LEU A 834 2.43 -36.61 12.39
N ASP A 835 3.54 -36.55 13.13
CA ASP A 835 4.37 -35.35 13.22
C ASP A 835 5.11 -35.08 11.90
N ASP A 836 5.53 -36.12 11.16
CA ASP A 836 6.11 -35.97 9.83
C ASP A 836 5.07 -35.52 8.79
N PHE A 837 3.85 -36.05 8.89
CA PHE A 837 2.74 -35.60 8.06
C PHE A 837 2.40 -34.13 8.32
N ILE A 838 2.35 -33.69 9.59
CA ILE A 838 2.13 -32.28 9.94
C ILE A 838 3.24 -31.41 9.35
N LYS A 839 4.51 -31.78 9.50
CA LYS A 839 5.63 -31.05 8.90
C LYS A 839 5.50 -30.95 7.40
N ARG A 840 5.07 -32.03 6.73
CA ARG A 840 4.82 -32.04 5.28
C ARG A 840 3.71 -31.06 4.90
N LEU A 841 2.58 -31.02 5.63
CA LEU A 841 1.51 -30.05 5.39
C LEU A 841 1.94 -28.59 5.63
N GLU A 842 2.81 -28.35 6.61
CA GLU A 842 3.44 -27.04 6.84
C GLU A 842 4.39 -26.67 5.68
N GLN A 843 5.20 -27.61 5.20
CA GLN A 843 6.09 -27.45 4.05
C GLN A 843 5.34 -27.27 2.72
N ILE A 844 4.12 -27.78 2.60
CA ILE A 844 3.22 -27.53 1.45
C ILE A 844 2.66 -26.10 1.51
N GLY A 845 2.61 -25.48 2.69
CA GLY A 845 1.96 -24.18 2.90
C GLY A 845 0.46 -24.26 3.19
N LEU A 846 -0.09 -25.47 3.33
CA LEU A 846 -1.51 -25.67 3.63
C LEU A 846 -1.85 -25.30 5.07
N LEU A 847 -0.94 -25.62 6.00
CA LEU A 847 -1.16 -25.60 7.45
C LEU A 847 -0.26 -24.59 8.17
N SER A 848 -0.78 -23.94 9.21
CA SER A 848 0.00 -23.11 10.15
C SER A 848 -0.30 -23.47 11.61
N ARG A 849 0.72 -23.49 12.48
CA ARG A 849 0.57 -23.62 13.94
C ARG A 849 0.20 -22.29 14.59
N LYS A 850 -0.70 -22.33 15.58
CA LYS A 850 -1.05 -21.16 16.41
C LYS A 850 -0.26 -21.19 17.71
N LYS A 851 0.64 -20.23 17.90
CA LYS A 851 1.52 -20.15 19.08
C LYS A 851 0.87 -19.60 20.37
N TYR A 852 -0.30 -18.95 20.29
CA TYR A 852 -0.84 -18.14 21.39
C TYR A 852 -2.37 -18.24 21.61
N ASN A 853 -3.05 -19.22 21.02
CA ASN A 853 -4.51 -19.31 21.11
C ASN A 853 -4.93 -20.58 21.85
N ALA A 854 -5.53 -20.46 23.03
CA ALA A 854 -5.92 -21.62 23.86
C ALA A 854 -7.05 -22.48 23.27
N ARG A 855 -7.64 -22.08 22.14
CA ARG A 855 -8.85 -22.70 21.56
C ARG A 855 -8.58 -23.60 20.35
N TYR A 856 -7.51 -23.36 19.59
CA TYR A 856 -7.19 -24.08 18.34
C TYR A 856 -5.68 -24.18 18.15
N ASP A 857 -5.21 -25.33 17.68
CA ASP A 857 -3.78 -25.62 17.48
C ASP A 857 -3.30 -25.24 16.08
N TYR A 858 -4.18 -25.39 15.09
CA TYR A 858 -3.85 -25.22 13.68
C TYR A 858 -4.83 -24.34 12.93
N ALA A 859 -4.36 -23.76 11.82
CA ALA A 859 -5.17 -23.02 10.87
C ALA A 859 -4.78 -23.35 9.43
N ILE A 860 -5.79 -23.50 8.57
CA ILE A 860 -5.62 -23.67 7.13
C ILE A 860 -5.38 -22.30 6.51
N ALA A 861 -4.41 -22.22 5.58
CA ALA A 861 -4.13 -21.00 4.86
C ALA A 861 -5.36 -20.55 4.06
N ASN A 862 -5.61 -19.24 4.06
CA ASN A 862 -6.80 -18.66 3.43
C ASN A 862 -6.95 -19.03 1.96
N LEU A 863 -5.82 -19.24 1.28
CA LEU A 863 -5.74 -19.60 -0.14
C LEU A 863 -6.46 -20.92 -0.48
N TYR A 864 -6.58 -21.87 0.45
CA TYR A 864 -7.13 -23.20 0.16
C TYR A 864 -8.54 -23.42 0.67
N ILE A 865 -9.07 -22.48 1.46
CA ILE A 865 -10.34 -22.66 2.16
C ILE A 865 -11.48 -22.84 1.16
N ASP A 866 -11.62 -21.92 0.21
CA ASP A 866 -12.77 -21.91 -0.70
C ASP A 866 -12.68 -23.06 -1.72
N GLY A 867 -11.48 -23.38 -2.20
CA GLY A 867 -11.23 -24.45 -3.19
C GLY A 867 -11.40 -25.87 -2.65
N PHE A 868 -11.13 -26.11 -1.36
CA PHE A 868 -11.43 -27.38 -0.69
C PHE A 868 -12.82 -27.42 -0.05
N GLY A 869 -13.61 -26.33 -0.11
CA GLY A 869 -14.94 -26.28 0.50
C GLY A 869 -14.94 -26.28 2.03
N ILE A 870 -13.90 -25.70 2.64
CA ILE A 870 -13.69 -25.68 4.10
C ILE A 870 -14.52 -24.58 4.75
N THR A 871 -15.14 -24.88 5.89
CA THR A 871 -15.99 -23.92 6.59
C THR A 871 -15.17 -22.94 7.44
N ARG A 872 -15.36 -21.63 7.27
CA ARG A 872 -14.61 -20.58 8.01
C ARG A 872 -15.13 -20.40 9.45
N GLN A 873 -14.25 -20.53 10.45
CA GLN A 873 -14.53 -20.27 11.87
C GLN A 873 -14.42 -18.77 12.24
N GLN A 874 -15.23 -18.30 13.19
CA GLN A 874 -15.12 -16.94 13.74
C GLN A 874 -13.80 -16.78 14.53
N GLY A 875 -12.97 -15.79 14.17
CA GLY A 875 -11.69 -15.49 14.85
C GLY A 875 -10.46 -15.57 13.95
N GLN A 876 -10.57 -16.16 12.76
CA GLN A 876 -9.58 -15.96 11.69
C GLN A 876 -9.87 -14.61 11.04
N ARG A 877 -8.93 -13.64 11.09
CA ARG A 877 -9.11 -12.31 10.47
C ARG A 877 -9.68 -12.50 9.05
N LYS A 878 -10.87 -11.90 8.82
CA LYS A 878 -11.57 -11.94 7.54
C LYS A 878 -10.75 -11.30 6.43
#